data_AF-A0A835N9A5-F1
#
_entry.id   AF-A0A835N9A5-F1
#
_cell.length_a   1.000
_cell.length_b   1.000
_cell.length_c   1.000
_cell.angle_alpha   90.00
_cell.angle_beta   90.00
_cell.angle_gamma   90.00
#
_symmetry.space_group_name_H-M   'P 1'
#
loop_
_entity.id
_entity.type
_entity.pdbx_description
1 polymer ?
#
loop_
_entity_poly.entity_id
_entity_poly.type
_entity_poly.pdbx_seq_one_letter_code
_entity_poly.pdbx_strand_id
1 'polypeptide(L)'
;MSALDLRTTSETPSKAQDSLQELPVTTTTKKFPKKLTLVPLIFLIYFEVAGGPYGEEPAVQAAGPLYALLGFLIFPFIWSIPEALITAELSTAYPGNGGFVIWAERAFGPFCGSLMGSWKFLSGVINIAAFPALCINYMEKVVPALESGWPRKFALLISSLLLSFLNYTGLTIVGYAAVLLGLVSLSPFIIMSLMAIPKIHPHRWISFGQKGVKKDWTLFFNTLFWNLNFWDNVSTLAGEVDAPRKTFPTALLVAVIFTCVSYLIPLFAVTGAVSVDQSKWETGFHATAAEMIAGKWLKYWIEVGAVLSGIGLYEAQLSSSAYQLLGMADLGFVPNFFAVRYHFVSEFLIQFRIPMRLPGLIVMCLVPSAFLVLIMAIATKTVYLRLSILDIPNKGMKESRIDKHRWTKQWPTTPPDSIHKALQTYQYIQSFDTKKRMEPNLSSSDTQHLLEEQPPTTTTTTKSHGKLALIPLVFLIFFEVSGGPYGEESAVGAAGPLWAILGFLIFPFIWSIPEALITAELATAFPGNGGFVIWAHQAFGPFWGSLMGSWKFLTGVLNLASYPVLCIDYLKLVFPVFSSGVPRYIAVLVSTLVLSFLNYTGLAIVGYTAVTLGIVSLSPFLVLTLVSIPKIDPSRWISLGQKGVQKDWTLFFNTLFWNLNFWDSASTLAGEVEQPQKTFPIALLSAGVLTCLGYLVPLLAATGAIPLCQEDWTDGYFAHVAEMVAGKWLKIWMEAGACLSVIGLYEAQLSSCAYQVLGMADLGFLPQFFGVRSKWFNTPWVAILVSTVIALAGCYMDFADIISSVNFLYSLGMLLEFASFLWLRRKMPSIDRPFRVPMGLPGLIIMCLIPSVFLVYVMAVATRTVYMVSFILTVLGILWYFFMKFCKSRMWLQFNNTREKLEYDSLE
;
A
#
# COMPACT_ATOMS: atom_id res chain seq x y z
N MET A 1 25.40 -86.50 -11.00
CA MET A 1 24.99 -87.11 -12.29
C MET A 1 24.73 -85.95 -13.24
N SER A 2 25.26 -86.03 -14.47
CA SER A 2 25.08 -85.09 -15.62
C SER A 2 25.06 -83.56 -15.36
N ALA A 3 26.07 -82.88 -15.90
CA ALA A 3 25.94 -81.49 -16.32
C ALA A 3 25.04 -81.36 -17.55
N LEU A 4 24.49 -80.16 -17.80
CA LEU A 4 24.40 -79.59 -19.16
C LEU A 4 24.17 -78.08 -19.14
N ASP A 5 25.07 -77.36 -19.82
CA ASP A 5 24.96 -75.94 -20.17
C ASP A 5 23.77 -75.67 -21.10
N LEU A 6 23.31 -74.42 -21.10
CA LEU A 6 23.07 -73.67 -22.35
C LEU A 6 23.18 -72.15 -22.08
N ARG A 7 24.28 -71.54 -22.52
CA ARG A 7 24.40 -70.08 -22.77
C ARG A 7 23.53 -69.77 -24.00
N THR A 8 22.86 -68.63 -24.14
CA THR A 8 23.32 -67.22 -24.31
C THR A 8 22.07 -66.29 -24.20
N THR A 9 22.08 -64.95 -24.09
CA THR A 9 23.06 -63.85 -24.29
C THR A 9 22.84 -62.69 -23.27
N SER A 10 23.92 -61.91 -23.02
CA SER A 10 23.98 -60.47 -22.65
C SER A 10 23.29 -59.90 -21.39
N GLU A 11 24.16 -59.56 -20.42
CA GLU A 11 24.22 -58.28 -19.66
C GLU A 11 23.28 -58.01 -18.46
N THR A 12 23.79 -58.41 -17.29
CA THR A 12 23.67 -57.69 -15.99
C THR A 12 24.73 -56.56 -15.94
N PRO A 13 24.75 -55.57 -14.98
CA PRO A 13 24.23 -55.65 -13.60
C PRO A 13 23.71 -54.36 -12.88
N SER A 14 22.99 -54.53 -11.76
CA SER A 14 23.54 -54.33 -10.40
C SER A 14 22.55 -53.81 -9.33
N LYS A 15 22.66 -54.44 -8.14
CA LYS A 15 22.60 -53.85 -6.78
C LYS A 15 21.50 -52.84 -6.44
N ALA A 16 20.41 -53.37 -5.86
CA ALA A 16 19.73 -52.68 -4.77
C ALA A 16 20.46 -52.98 -3.44
N GLN A 17 21.04 -51.96 -2.80
CA GLN A 17 20.83 -51.57 -1.39
C GLN A 17 21.89 -50.57 -0.90
N ASP A 18 21.39 -49.56 -0.19
CA ASP A 18 22.03 -48.63 0.74
C ASP A 18 23.24 -47.79 0.30
N SER A 19 22.94 -46.60 -0.25
CA SER A 19 23.62 -45.36 0.16
C SER A 19 22.73 -44.12 -0.02
N LEU A 20 22.63 -43.30 1.03
CA LEU A 20 22.22 -41.90 0.94
C LEU A 20 23.30 -41.15 0.15
N GLN A 21 23.02 -40.74 -1.08
CA GLN A 21 23.91 -39.83 -1.82
C GLN A 21 23.18 -38.92 -2.82
N GLU A 22 23.72 -37.72 -3.00
CA GLU A 22 23.12 -36.59 -3.69
C GLU A 22 23.28 -36.60 -5.23
N LEU A 23 22.22 -36.17 -5.92
CA LEU A 23 22.23 -35.39 -7.17
C LEU A 23 22.76 -36.07 -8.48
N PRO A 24 22.33 -35.56 -9.65
CA PRO A 24 23.06 -34.44 -10.25
C PRO A 24 22.16 -33.25 -10.66
N VAL A 25 22.58 -32.04 -10.28
CA VAL A 25 22.04 -30.78 -10.81
C VAL A 25 22.60 -30.54 -12.22
N THR A 26 21.84 -30.90 -13.25
CA THR A 26 22.22 -30.66 -14.65
C THR A 26 21.89 -29.23 -15.11
N THR A 27 22.71 -28.26 -14.70
CA THR A 27 23.40 -27.30 -15.60
C THR A 27 24.17 -26.21 -14.85
N THR A 28 25.49 -26.31 -14.91
CA THR A 28 26.46 -25.21 -15.13
C THR A 28 26.03 -23.76 -14.83
N THR A 29 26.34 -23.33 -13.61
CA THR A 29 27.02 -22.04 -13.30
C THR A 29 27.07 -20.93 -14.36
N LYS A 30 25.91 -20.38 -14.72
CA LYS A 30 25.75 -18.93 -14.98
C LYS A 30 24.64 -18.42 -14.06
N LYS A 31 24.82 -17.22 -13.49
CA LYS A 31 23.91 -16.64 -12.48
C LYS A 31 22.47 -16.63 -13.03
N PHE A 32 21.62 -17.52 -12.52
CA PHE A 32 20.22 -17.60 -12.96
C PHE A 32 19.50 -16.27 -12.75
N PRO A 33 18.61 -15.86 -13.68
CA PRO A 33 17.93 -14.57 -13.63
C PRO A 33 17.06 -14.46 -12.38
N LYS A 34 16.78 -13.21 -11.96
CA LYS A 34 15.97 -12.93 -10.77
C LYS A 34 14.57 -13.54 -10.94
N LYS A 35 14.31 -14.62 -10.19
CA LYS A 35 13.02 -15.30 -10.12
C LYS A 35 11.90 -14.36 -9.67
N LEU A 36 10.67 -14.66 -10.11
CA LEU A 36 9.48 -13.98 -9.61
C LEU A 36 9.34 -14.23 -8.12
N THR A 37 9.41 -13.14 -7.37
CA THR A 37 9.09 -13.12 -5.96
C THR A 37 7.58 -12.89 -5.77
N LEU A 38 7.08 -13.22 -4.57
CA LEU A 38 5.66 -13.24 -4.22
C LEU A 38 4.85 -12.00 -4.68
N VAL A 39 5.37 -10.77 -4.56
CA VAL A 39 4.69 -9.51 -4.90
C VAL A 39 4.55 -9.30 -6.41
N PRO A 40 5.64 -9.30 -7.20
CA PRO A 40 5.53 -9.31 -8.66
C PRO A 40 4.53 -10.36 -9.15
N LEU A 41 4.56 -11.56 -8.55
CA LEU A 41 3.61 -12.63 -8.88
C LEU A 41 2.16 -12.26 -8.52
N ILE A 42 1.89 -11.65 -7.37
CA ILE A 42 0.52 -11.34 -6.92
C ILE A 42 -0.15 -10.25 -7.75
N PHE A 43 0.58 -9.22 -8.16
CA PHE A 43 0.04 -8.23 -9.08
C PHE A 43 -0.08 -8.72 -10.51
N LEU A 44 0.76 -9.67 -10.91
CA LEU A 44 0.50 -10.43 -12.14
C LEU A 44 -0.82 -11.18 -12.01
N ILE A 45 -1.04 -11.99 -10.96
CA ILE A 45 -2.33 -12.69 -10.74
C ILE A 45 -3.51 -11.73 -10.72
N TYR A 46 -3.37 -10.58 -10.05
CA TYR A 46 -4.42 -9.58 -10.04
C TYR A 46 -4.84 -9.17 -11.44
N PHE A 47 -3.88 -8.78 -12.27
CA PHE A 47 -4.14 -8.36 -13.63
C PHE A 47 -4.36 -9.54 -14.60
N GLU A 48 -4.12 -10.79 -14.21
CA GLU A 48 -4.72 -11.96 -14.89
C GLU A 48 -6.25 -11.95 -14.78
N VAL A 49 -6.80 -11.49 -13.64
CA VAL A 49 -8.22 -11.67 -13.29
C VAL A 49 -9.03 -10.37 -13.37
N ALA A 50 -8.46 -9.21 -13.01
CA ALA A 50 -9.18 -7.94 -12.87
C ALA A 50 -8.36 -6.69 -13.18
N GLY A 51 -9.04 -5.73 -13.79
CA GLY A 51 -8.54 -4.36 -13.97
C GLY A 51 -8.82 -3.45 -12.78
N GLY A 52 -9.77 -3.85 -11.93
CA GLY A 52 -10.40 -2.96 -10.96
C GLY A 52 -11.86 -2.69 -11.29
N PRO A 53 -12.52 -1.81 -10.51
CA PRO A 53 -13.94 -1.43 -10.55
C PRO A 53 -14.49 -0.90 -11.89
N TYR A 54 -13.67 -0.91 -12.94
CA TYR A 54 -14.06 -0.62 -14.30
C TYR A 54 -14.85 -1.81 -14.88
N GLY A 55 -16.10 -1.60 -15.28
CA GLY A 55 -16.90 -2.61 -15.97
C GLY A 55 -17.78 -3.47 -15.06
N GLU A 56 -18.09 -3.03 -13.84
CA GLU A 56 -19.17 -3.58 -13.02
C GLU A 56 -20.48 -2.79 -13.10
N GLU A 57 -20.46 -1.56 -13.65
CA GLU A 57 -21.66 -0.73 -13.80
C GLU A 57 -22.83 -1.47 -14.50
N PRO A 58 -22.60 -2.30 -15.54
CA PRO A 58 -23.65 -3.08 -16.18
C PRO A 58 -24.37 -4.06 -15.24
N ALA A 59 -23.78 -4.49 -14.13
CA ALA A 59 -24.47 -5.34 -13.14
C ALA A 59 -25.58 -4.58 -12.39
N VAL A 60 -25.40 -3.27 -12.15
CA VAL A 60 -26.43 -2.39 -11.58
C VAL A 60 -27.50 -2.07 -12.61
N GLN A 61 -27.09 -1.77 -13.85
CA GLN A 61 -28.01 -1.58 -14.97
C GLN A 61 -28.92 -2.81 -15.16
N ALA A 62 -28.34 -4.00 -15.07
CA ALA A 62 -28.99 -5.28 -15.27
C ALA A 62 -30.05 -5.64 -14.22
N ALA A 63 -29.67 -5.68 -12.93
CA ALA A 63 -30.51 -6.24 -11.87
C ALA A 63 -30.93 -5.24 -10.77
N GLY A 64 -30.37 -4.02 -10.80
CA GLY A 64 -30.52 -3.01 -9.76
C GLY A 64 -29.50 -3.15 -8.62
N PRO A 65 -29.32 -2.11 -7.79
CA PRO A 65 -28.27 -2.03 -6.78
C PRO A 65 -28.16 -3.25 -5.87
N LEU A 66 -29.27 -3.69 -5.26
CA LEU A 66 -29.24 -4.77 -4.28
C LEU A 66 -28.64 -6.06 -4.83
N TYR A 67 -29.01 -6.44 -6.06
CA TYR A 67 -28.50 -7.66 -6.66
C TYR A 67 -27.08 -7.49 -7.17
N ALA A 68 -26.72 -6.35 -7.77
CA ALA A 68 -25.34 -6.03 -8.16
C ALA A 68 -24.37 -6.25 -6.99
N LEU A 69 -24.75 -5.77 -5.80
CA LEU A 69 -24.00 -5.90 -4.57
C LEU A 69 -23.97 -7.34 -4.03
N LEU A 70 -25.12 -8.02 -3.93
CA LEU A 70 -25.20 -9.42 -3.50
C LEU A 70 -24.45 -10.37 -4.44
N GLY A 71 -24.51 -10.12 -5.75
CA GLY A 71 -23.88 -10.95 -6.79
C GLY A 71 -22.38 -11.05 -6.59
N PHE A 72 -21.69 -9.91 -6.68
CA PHE A 72 -20.24 -9.87 -6.51
C PHE A 72 -19.77 -10.12 -5.06
N LEU A 73 -20.67 -10.09 -4.07
CA LEU A 73 -20.35 -10.50 -2.69
C LEU A 73 -20.36 -12.03 -2.55
N ILE A 74 -21.35 -12.72 -3.14
CA ILE A 74 -21.59 -14.16 -2.97
C ILE A 74 -20.84 -14.99 -4.02
N PHE A 75 -20.85 -14.55 -5.28
CA PHE A 75 -20.29 -15.26 -6.43
C PHE A 75 -18.80 -15.64 -6.30
N PRO A 76 -17.88 -14.82 -5.73
CA PRO A 76 -16.50 -15.24 -5.59
C PRO A 76 -16.25 -16.35 -4.55
N PHE A 77 -17.15 -16.53 -3.56
CA PHE A 77 -17.11 -17.70 -2.68
C PHE A 77 -17.56 -18.99 -3.39
N ILE A 78 -18.35 -18.86 -4.47
CA ILE A 78 -18.83 -19.98 -5.30
C ILE A 78 -17.81 -20.34 -6.39
N TRP A 79 -17.12 -19.34 -6.97
CA TRP A 79 -16.25 -19.51 -8.15
C TRP A 79 -14.75 -19.29 -7.83
N SER A 80 -14.38 -18.07 -7.46
CA SER A 80 -12.99 -17.61 -7.38
C SER A 80 -12.16 -18.29 -6.29
N ILE A 81 -12.73 -18.49 -5.08
CA ILE A 81 -12.03 -19.15 -3.97
C ILE A 81 -11.74 -20.63 -4.28
N PRO A 82 -12.71 -21.46 -4.73
CA PRO A 82 -12.44 -22.84 -5.14
C PRO A 82 -11.39 -22.95 -6.27
N GLU A 83 -11.50 -22.13 -7.32
CA GLU A 83 -10.60 -22.17 -8.48
C GLU A 83 -9.14 -21.87 -8.08
N ALA A 84 -8.93 -20.86 -7.22
CA ALA A 84 -7.61 -20.49 -6.74
C ALA A 84 -7.01 -21.50 -5.76
N LEU A 85 -7.82 -22.19 -4.94
CA LEU A 85 -7.35 -23.24 -4.03
C LEU A 85 -6.87 -24.48 -4.82
N ILE A 86 -7.63 -24.91 -5.84
CA ILE A 86 -7.23 -25.98 -6.76
C ILE A 86 -5.94 -25.61 -7.49
N THR A 87 -5.88 -24.37 -8.01
CA THR A 87 -4.70 -23.84 -8.70
C THR A 87 -3.48 -23.80 -7.76
N ALA A 88 -3.68 -23.42 -6.50
CA ALA A 88 -2.62 -23.39 -5.50
C ALA A 88 -2.08 -24.80 -5.20
N GLU A 89 -2.95 -25.76 -4.89
CA GLU A 89 -2.57 -27.14 -4.58
C GLU A 89 -1.74 -27.74 -5.72
N LEU A 90 -2.26 -27.72 -6.94
CA LEU A 90 -1.60 -28.29 -8.11
C LEU A 90 -0.29 -27.56 -8.49
N SER A 91 -0.22 -26.23 -8.32
CA SER A 91 1.02 -25.46 -8.50
C SER A 91 2.14 -25.89 -7.55
N THR A 92 1.80 -26.40 -6.36
CA THR A 92 2.80 -26.91 -5.40
C THR A 92 3.14 -28.38 -5.60
N ALA A 93 2.17 -29.19 -6.02
CA ALA A 93 2.40 -30.60 -6.35
C ALA A 93 3.33 -30.72 -7.57
N TYR A 94 3.04 -29.93 -8.61
CA TYR A 94 3.68 -29.98 -9.92
C TYR A 94 4.18 -28.59 -10.37
N PRO A 95 5.25 -28.06 -9.74
CA PRO A 95 5.83 -26.78 -10.10
C PRO A 95 6.63 -26.87 -11.41
N GLY A 96 6.27 -26.03 -12.39
CA GLY A 96 6.98 -25.87 -13.66
C GLY A 96 6.34 -24.77 -14.50
N ASN A 97 7.03 -24.29 -15.53
CA ASN A 97 6.42 -23.38 -16.49
C ASN A 97 5.34 -24.14 -17.27
N GLY A 98 4.18 -23.54 -17.52
CA GLY A 98 3.03 -24.18 -18.16
C GLY A 98 1.87 -24.56 -17.22
N GLY A 99 2.07 -24.66 -15.91
CA GLY A 99 0.96 -24.67 -14.94
C GLY A 99 -0.11 -25.74 -15.16
N PHE A 100 -1.37 -25.34 -15.35
CA PHE A 100 -2.50 -26.22 -15.66
C PHE A 100 -2.25 -27.19 -16.84
N VAL A 101 -1.36 -26.84 -17.77
CA VAL A 101 -0.92 -27.73 -18.87
C VAL A 101 -0.21 -28.96 -18.31
N ILE A 102 0.68 -28.76 -17.33
CA ILE A 102 1.39 -29.84 -16.61
C ILE A 102 0.40 -30.67 -15.80
N TRP A 103 -0.64 -30.05 -15.22
CA TRP A 103 -1.57 -30.78 -14.34
C TRP A 103 -2.52 -31.67 -15.14
N ALA A 104 -3.06 -31.15 -16.25
CA ALA A 104 -3.87 -31.93 -17.17
C ALA A 104 -3.06 -33.02 -17.89
N GLU A 105 -1.78 -32.78 -18.17
CA GLU A 105 -0.82 -33.78 -18.66
C GLU A 105 -0.64 -34.91 -17.64
N ARG A 106 -0.31 -34.59 -16.39
CA ARG A 106 -0.04 -35.61 -15.35
C ARG A 106 -1.27 -36.37 -14.87
N ALA A 107 -2.45 -35.74 -14.91
CA ALA A 107 -3.70 -36.37 -14.49
C ALA A 107 -4.37 -37.21 -15.58
N PHE A 108 -4.29 -36.79 -16.85
CA PHE A 108 -5.07 -37.37 -17.95
C PHE A 108 -4.27 -37.66 -19.24
N GLY A 109 -2.94 -37.50 -19.19
CA GLY A 109 -2.01 -37.80 -20.28
C GLY A 109 -1.75 -36.64 -21.25
N PRO A 110 -0.73 -36.79 -22.13
CA PRO A 110 -0.23 -35.73 -23.02
C PRO A 110 -1.29 -34.99 -23.85
N PHE A 111 -2.30 -35.72 -24.33
CA PHE A 111 -3.39 -35.14 -25.12
C PHE A 111 -4.18 -34.08 -24.34
N CYS A 112 -4.55 -34.39 -23.10
CA CYS A 112 -5.33 -33.50 -22.24
C CYS A 112 -4.52 -32.28 -21.77
N GLY A 113 -3.21 -32.47 -21.52
CA GLY A 113 -2.27 -31.37 -21.28
C GLY A 113 -2.19 -30.39 -22.46
N SER A 114 -1.91 -30.92 -23.66
CA SER A 114 -1.83 -30.13 -24.90
C SER A 114 -3.14 -29.40 -25.24
N LEU A 115 -4.29 -30.06 -25.03
CA LEU A 115 -5.62 -29.49 -25.27
C LEU A 115 -5.93 -28.33 -24.31
N MET A 116 -5.68 -28.51 -23.01
CA MET A 116 -5.81 -27.45 -22.00
C MET A 116 -4.90 -26.25 -22.33
N GLY A 117 -3.66 -26.53 -22.74
CA GLY A 117 -2.71 -25.50 -23.17
C GLY A 117 -3.18 -24.69 -24.38
N SER A 118 -3.70 -25.35 -25.41
CA SER A 118 -4.16 -24.66 -26.62
C SER A 118 -5.40 -23.79 -26.36
N TRP A 119 -6.35 -24.26 -25.56
CA TRP A 119 -7.61 -23.54 -25.29
C TRP A 119 -7.41 -22.34 -24.36
N LYS A 120 -6.65 -22.49 -23.26
CA LYS A 120 -6.35 -21.34 -22.37
C LYS A 120 -5.49 -20.29 -23.08
N PHE A 121 -4.56 -20.69 -23.97
CA PHE A 121 -3.75 -19.75 -24.74
C PHE A 121 -4.60 -18.92 -25.73
N LEU A 122 -5.49 -19.57 -26.48
CA LEU A 122 -6.41 -18.87 -27.38
C LEU A 122 -7.34 -17.91 -26.61
N SER A 123 -7.84 -18.32 -25.45
CA SER A 123 -8.67 -17.46 -24.58
C SER A 123 -7.87 -16.25 -24.04
N GLY A 124 -6.63 -16.45 -23.63
CA GLY A 124 -5.75 -15.39 -23.12
C GLY A 124 -5.45 -14.35 -24.19
N VAL A 125 -5.04 -14.77 -25.39
CA VAL A 125 -4.72 -13.85 -26.51
C VAL A 125 -5.93 -13.01 -26.94
N ILE A 126 -7.14 -13.60 -26.96
CA ILE A 126 -8.38 -12.86 -27.26
C ILE A 126 -8.69 -11.84 -26.16
N ASN A 127 -8.50 -12.18 -24.89
CA ASN A 127 -8.72 -11.26 -23.76
C ASN A 127 -7.73 -10.08 -23.78
N ILE A 128 -6.43 -10.38 -23.97
CA ILE A 128 -5.35 -9.38 -24.07
C ILE A 128 -5.66 -8.30 -25.12
N ALA A 129 -6.20 -8.69 -26.28
CA ALA A 129 -6.52 -7.77 -27.36
C ALA A 129 -7.63 -6.74 -27.00
N ALA A 130 -8.45 -7.00 -25.98
CA ALA A 130 -9.49 -6.08 -25.53
C ALA A 130 -8.93 -4.87 -24.76
N PHE A 131 -7.80 -5.02 -24.05
CA PHE A 131 -7.33 -3.98 -23.14
C PHE A 131 -6.79 -2.70 -23.83
N PRO A 132 -6.03 -2.76 -24.94
CA PRO A 132 -5.66 -1.56 -25.71
C PRO A 132 -6.88 -0.84 -26.30
N ALA A 133 -7.95 -1.57 -26.63
CA ALA A 133 -9.22 -1.01 -27.06
C ALA A 133 -9.96 -0.29 -25.93
N LEU A 134 -10.01 -0.90 -24.74
CA LEU A 134 -10.54 -0.26 -23.53
C LEU A 134 -9.77 1.04 -23.21
N CYS A 135 -8.43 1.02 -23.21
CA CYS A 135 -7.60 2.20 -23.03
C CYS A 135 -7.99 3.36 -23.97
N ILE A 136 -8.26 3.07 -25.24
CA ILE A 136 -8.57 4.10 -26.23
C ILE A 136 -10.03 4.58 -26.16
N ASN A 137 -10.98 3.72 -25.73
CA ASN A 137 -12.35 4.14 -25.40
C ASN A 137 -12.39 5.17 -24.26
N TYR A 138 -11.49 5.07 -23.28
CA TYR A 138 -11.37 6.08 -22.22
C TYR A 138 -10.67 7.35 -22.70
N MET A 139 -9.66 7.23 -23.57
CA MET A 139 -8.96 8.40 -24.16
C MET A 139 -9.81 9.21 -25.16
N GLU A 140 -10.76 8.57 -25.85
CA GLU A 140 -11.73 9.20 -26.76
C GLU A 140 -12.51 10.35 -26.10
N LYS A 141 -12.93 10.16 -24.83
CA LYS A 141 -13.65 11.17 -24.03
C LYS A 141 -12.83 12.46 -23.78
N VAL A 142 -11.50 12.38 -23.92
CA VAL A 142 -10.54 13.50 -23.72
C VAL A 142 -10.00 14.03 -25.05
N VAL A 143 -9.91 13.17 -26.08
CA VAL A 143 -9.45 13.51 -27.43
C VAL A 143 -10.45 12.94 -28.46
N PRO A 144 -11.45 13.73 -28.89
CA PRO A 144 -12.49 13.28 -29.83
C PRO A 144 -11.96 12.74 -31.17
N ALA A 145 -10.76 13.14 -31.59
CA ALA A 145 -10.09 12.57 -32.77
C ALA A 145 -9.81 11.05 -32.67
N LEU A 146 -9.95 10.44 -31.49
CA LEU A 146 -9.83 8.99 -31.25
C LEU A 146 -11.18 8.24 -31.29
N GLU A 147 -12.29 8.92 -31.50
CA GLU A 147 -13.64 8.34 -31.63
C GLU A 147 -13.72 7.33 -32.78
N SER A 148 -13.18 7.66 -33.95
CA SER A 148 -13.23 6.77 -35.11
C SER A 148 -12.07 6.99 -36.10
N GLY A 149 -12.06 6.18 -37.17
CA GLY A 149 -11.14 6.36 -38.29
C GLY A 149 -9.69 5.97 -38.01
N TRP A 150 -8.77 6.60 -38.75
CA TRP A 150 -7.35 6.23 -38.77
C TRP A 150 -6.57 6.61 -37.51
N PRO A 151 -6.79 7.77 -36.83
CA PRO A 151 -6.06 8.10 -35.60
C PRO A 151 -6.31 7.09 -34.48
N ARG A 152 -7.55 6.60 -34.33
CA ARG A 152 -7.92 5.52 -33.42
C ARG A 152 -7.16 4.22 -33.71
N LYS A 153 -7.17 3.78 -34.98
CA LYS A 153 -6.44 2.55 -35.42
C LYS A 153 -4.92 2.69 -35.24
N PHE A 154 -4.38 3.87 -35.49
CA PHE A 154 -2.95 4.15 -35.28
C PHE A 154 -2.58 4.15 -33.80
N ALA A 155 -3.40 4.77 -32.94
CA ALA A 155 -3.22 4.72 -31.49
C ALA A 155 -3.29 3.28 -30.95
N LEU A 156 -4.23 2.45 -31.43
CA LEU A 156 -4.35 1.03 -31.04
C LEU A 156 -3.09 0.22 -31.37
N LEU A 157 -2.57 0.39 -32.59
CA LEU A 157 -1.37 -0.30 -33.05
C LEU A 157 -0.14 0.13 -32.25
N ILE A 158 0.04 1.44 -32.07
CA ILE A 158 1.21 1.99 -31.37
C ILE A 158 1.15 1.71 -29.86
N SER A 159 -0.02 1.78 -29.22
CA SER A 159 -0.14 1.40 -27.81
C SER A 159 0.20 -0.08 -27.62
N SER A 160 -0.40 -0.99 -28.40
CA SER A 160 -0.12 -2.43 -28.29
C SER A 160 1.37 -2.76 -28.42
N LEU A 161 2.07 -2.11 -29.37
CA LEU A 161 3.51 -2.27 -29.58
C LEU A 161 4.37 -1.65 -28.46
N LEU A 162 3.99 -0.50 -27.92
CA LEU A 162 4.72 0.17 -26.84
C LEU A 162 4.56 -0.51 -25.48
N LEU A 163 3.37 -1.07 -25.21
CA LEU A 163 3.12 -1.83 -23.98
C LEU A 163 3.93 -3.13 -24.00
N SER A 164 3.77 -3.93 -25.07
CA SER A 164 4.52 -5.18 -25.28
C SER A 164 6.03 -5.05 -25.08
N PHE A 165 6.62 -3.87 -25.33
CA PHE A 165 8.04 -3.61 -25.12
C PHE A 165 8.51 -3.90 -23.68
N LEU A 166 7.67 -3.66 -22.68
CA LEU A 166 8.02 -3.87 -21.27
C LEU A 166 8.14 -5.36 -20.94
N ASN A 167 7.29 -6.22 -21.53
CA ASN A 167 7.40 -7.67 -21.42
C ASN A 167 8.77 -8.23 -21.89
N TYR A 168 9.42 -7.60 -22.88
CA TYR A 168 10.78 -7.97 -23.31
C TYR A 168 11.90 -7.55 -22.33
N THR A 169 11.62 -6.71 -21.33
CA THR A 169 12.61 -6.33 -20.29
C THR A 169 12.77 -7.41 -19.21
N GLY A 170 11.82 -8.34 -19.12
CA GLY A 170 11.87 -9.55 -18.29
C GLY A 170 10.79 -9.58 -17.21
N LEU A 171 10.23 -10.77 -16.98
CA LEU A 171 9.05 -11.04 -16.13
C LEU A 171 9.08 -10.39 -14.73
N THR A 172 10.24 -10.34 -14.08
CA THR A 172 10.38 -9.67 -12.77
C THR A 172 10.19 -8.16 -12.87
N ILE A 173 10.59 -7.52 -13.99
CA ILE A 173 10.30 -6.11 -14.26
C ILE A 173 8.83 -5.91 -14.58
N VAL A 174 8.22 -6.80 -15.37
CA VAL A 174 6.77 -6.79 -15.66
C VAL A 174 5.95 -6.88 -14.39
N GLY A 175 6.29 -7.80 -13.47
CA GLY A 175 5.57 -7.91 -12.20
C GLY A 175 5.75 -6.69 -11.27
N TYR A 176 6.92 -6.03 -11.26
CA TYR A 176 7.05 -4.73 -10.57
C TYR A 176 6.37 -3.56 -11.31
N ALA A 177 6.12 -3.69 -12.62
CA ALA A 177 5.31 -2.75 -13.37
C ALA A 177 3.80 -2.95 -13.14
N ALA A 178 3.35 -4.21 -13.04
CA ALA A 178 2.02 -4.58 -12.59
C ALA A 178 1.74 -4.03 -11.17
N VAL A 179 2.74 -4.10 -10.26
CA VAL A 179 2.69 -3.40 -8.97
C VAL A 179 2.37 -1.91 -9.13
N LEU A 180 3.08 -1.22 -10.02
CA LEU A 180 2.91 0.21 -10.25
C LEU A 180 1.57 0.55 -10.92
N LEU A 181 1.22 -0.16 -11.98
CA LEU A 181 0.01 0.08 -12.79
C LEU A 181 -1.26 -0.16 -11.97
N GLY A 182 -1.27 -1.18 -11.09
CA GLY A 182 -2.40 -1.47 -10.21
C GLY A 182 -2.60 -0.39 -9.15
N LEU A 183 -1.52 0.01 -8.47
CA LEU A 183 -1.59 1.08 -7.48
C LEU A 183 -2.12 2.41 -8.08
N VAL A 184 -1.66 2.78 -9.28
CA VAL A 184 -2.08 4.04 -9.91
C VAL A 184 -3.50 3.97 -10.46
N SER A 185 -3.87 2.88 -11.15
CA SER A 185 -5.18 2.79 -11.82
C SER A 185 -6.37 2.66 -10.88
N LEU A 186 -6.15 2.10 -9.69
CA LEU A 186 -7.21 1.82 -8.72
C LEU A 186 -7.46 3.00 -7.79
N SER A 187 -6.44 3.83 -7.55
CA SER A 187 -6.52 5.02 -6.69
C SER A 187 -7.75 5.92 -6.92
N PRO A 188 -8.15 6.35 -8.15
CA PRO A 188 -9.29 7.25 -8.36
C PRO A 188 -10.67 6.67 -8.04
N PHE A 189 -10.78 5.35 -7.80
CA PHE A 189 -12.03 4.68 -7.42
C PHE A 189 -12.16 4.45 -5.94
N ILE A 190 -11.02 4.38 -5.25
CA ILE A 190 -10.95 4.59 -3.81
C ILE A 190 -11.40 6.07 -3.61
N ILE A 191 -10.63 7.13 -3.96
CA ILE A 191 -11.18 8.25 -4.77
C ILE A 191 -12.63 8.71 -4.46
N MET A 192 -13.43 8.51 -5.50
CA MET A 192 -14.86 8.77 -5.59
C MET A 192 -15.68 8.11 -4.48
N SER A 193 -15.23 6.98 -3.93
CA SER A 193 -16.07 6.12 -3.10
C SER A 193 -16.39 6.66 -1.72
N LEU A 194 -15.64 7.64 -1.25
CA LEU A 194 -15.78 8.14 0.11
C LEU A 194 -15.64 9.65 0.28
N MET A 195 -15.27 10.35 -0.80
CA MET A 195 -16.02 11.57 -1.15
C MET A 195 -17.52 11.29 -1.36
N ALA A 196 -17.91 10.06 -1.70
CA ALA A 196 -19.31 9.62 -1.74
C ALA A 196 -19.89 9.24 -0.38
N ILE A 197 -19.09 8.85 0.63
CA ILE A 197 -19.60 8.39 1.94
C ILE A 197 -20.55 9.43 2.55
N PRO A 198 -20.19 10.72 2.71
CA PRO A 198 -21.13 11.74 3.21
C PRO A 198 -22.40 11.95 2.35
N LYS A 199 -22.44 11.42 1.12
CA LYS A 199 -23.58 11.51 0.19
C LYS A 199 -24.37 10.20 0.08
N ILE A 200 -23.89 9.10 0.65
CA ILE A 200 -24.51 7.78 0.56
C ILE A 200 -25.85 7.78 1.31
N HIS A 201 -26.87 7.21 0.66
CA HIS A 201 -28.18 6.98 1.25
C HIS A 201 -28.45 5.47 1.28
N PRO A 202 -28.12 4.74 2.37
CA PRO A 202 -28.16 3.28 2.42
C PRO A 202 -29.49 2.61 2.02
N HIS A 203 -30.63 3.31 2.02
CA HIS A 203 -31.92 2.79 1.56
C HIS A 203 -31.93 2.51 0.05
N ARG A 204 -31.08 3.20 -0.72
CA ARG A 204 -30.91 2.98 -2.16
C ARG A 204 -30.25 1.64 -2.48
N TRP A 205 -29.45 1.08 -1.57
CA TRP A 205 -28.87 -0.26 -1.71
C TRP A 205 -29.91 -1.38 -1.60
N ILE A 206 -30.97 -1.16 -0.83
CA ILE A 206 -32.08 -2.13 -0.67
C ILE A 206 -33.07 -2.00 -1.85
N SER A 207 -32.82 -1.09 -2.80
CA SER A 207 -33.60 -0.96 -4.03
C SER A 207 -33.46 -2.20 -4.92
N PHE A 208 -34.59 -2.86 -5.18
CA PHE A 208 -34.70 -3.96 -6.14
C PHE A 208 -34.68 -3.51 -7.62
N GLY A 209 -34.33 -2.24 -7.90
CA GLY A 209 -34.44 -1.60 -9.21
C GLY A 209 -35.67 -0.68 -9.34
N GLN A 210 -35.77 0.04 -10.46
CA GLN A 210 -36.91 0.94 -10.71
C GLN A 210 -38.21 0.15 -10.94
N LYS A 211 -39.33 0.59 -10.35
CA LYS A 211 -40.64 -0.06 -10.51
C LYS A 211 -41.08 -0.02 -11.99
N GLY A 212 -41.29 -1.19 -12.58
CA GLY A 212 -41.65 -1.36 -13.99
C GLY A 212 -40.48 -1.76 -14.91
N VAL A 213 -39.24 -1.74 -14.43
CA VAL A 213 -38.06 -2.21 -15.18
C VAL A 213 -37.86 -3.72 -14.96
N LYS A 214 -37.65 -4.47 -16.04
CA LYS A 214 -37.39 -5.91 -16.01
C LYS A 214 -35.90 -6.17 -15.75
N LYS A 215 -35.58 -7.08 -14.82
CA LYS A 215 -34.20 -7.47 -14.50
C LYS A 215 -33.61 -8.37 -15.60
N ASP A 216 -32.39 -8.06 -16.02
CA ASP A 216 -31.59 -8.87 -16.95
C ASP A 216 -30.57 -9.71 -16.16
N TRP A 217 -30.91 -10.96 -15.86
CA TRP A 217 -30.00 -11.84 -15.14
C TRP A 217 -28.77 -12.26 -15.98
N THR A 218 -28.86 -12.23 -17.31
CA THR A 218 -27.76 -12.62 -18.20
C THR A 218 -26.65 -11.60 -18.16
N LEU A 219 -26.98 -10.31 -18.31
CA LEU A 219 -26.00 -9.23 -18.20
C LEU A 219 -25.37 -9.21 -16.80
N PHE A 220 -26.18 -9.37 -15.76
CA PHE A 220 -25.72 -9.46 -14.37
C PHE A 220 -24.69 -10.58 -14.16
N PHE A 221 -25.00 -11.85 -14.45
CA PHE A 221 -24.07 -12.96 -14.23
C PHE A 221 -22.84 -12.91 -15.15
N ASN A 222 -22.97 -12.45 -16.40
CA ASN A 222 -21.82 -12.25 -17.29
C ASN A 222 -20.85 -11.19 -16.73
N THR A 223 -21.37 -10.09 -16.18
CA THR A 223 -20.55 -9.06 -15.52
C THR A 223 -19.88 -9.57 -14.25
N LEU A 224 -20.50 -10.49 -13.49
CA LEU A 224 -19.86 -11.18 -12.37
C LEU A 224 -18.71 -12.07 -12.83
N PHE A 225 -18.94 -12.91 -13.85
CA PHE A 225 -17.96 -13.89 -14.32
C PHE A 225 -16.77 -13.23 -15.00
N TRP A 226 -16.99 -12.26 -15.88
CA TRP A 226 -15.93 -11.57 -16.62
C TRP A 226 -14.90 -10.88 -15.72
N ASN A 227 -15.35 -10.36 -14.57
CA ASN A 227 -14.53 -9.58 -13.63
C ASN A 227 -13.89 -10.44 -12.51
N LEU A 228 -14.15 -11.75 -12.45
CA LEU A 228 -13.75 -12.64 -11.34
C LEU A 228 -13.17 -14.00 -11.78
N ASN A 229 -12.87 -14.18 -13.07
CA ASN A 229 -12.38 -15.42 -13.70
C ASN A 229 -10.86 -15.36 -14.02
N PHE A 230 -10.25 -16.48 -14.45
CA PHE A 230 -8.81 -16.61 -14.82
C PHE A 230 -7.83 -16.81 -13.65
N TRP A 231 -8.28 -17.39 -12.54
CA TRP A 231 -7.40 -17.70 -11.40
C TRP A 231 -6.29 -18.69 -11.73
N ASP A 232 -6.56 -19.63 -12.63
CA ASP A 232 -5.61 -20.66 -13.02
C ASP A 232 -4.48 -20.13 -13.93
N ASN A 233 -4.67 -19.01 -14.62
CA ASN A 233 -3.73 -18.46 -15.61
C ASN A 233 -2.29 -18.35 -15.08
N VAL A 234 -2.10 -17.79 -13.88
CA VAL A 234 -0.77 -17.58 -13.29
C VAL A 234 0.05 -18.87 -13.15
N SER A 235 -0.60 -20.04 -13.07
CA SER A 235 0.10 -21.31 -12.87
C SER A 235 1.19 -21.57 -13.92
N THR A 236 1.00 -21.00 -15.12
CA THR A 236 1.95 -21.00 -16.24
C THR A 236 3.34 -20.46 -15.87
N LEU A 237 3.43 -19.62 -14.84
CA LEU A 237 4.63 -18.95 -14.34
C LEU A 237 5.38 -19.75 -13.25
N ALA A 238 4.94 -20.97 -12.91
CA ALA A 238 5.39 -21.69 -11.70
C ALA A 238 6.86 -22.15 -11.67
N GLY A 239 7.55 -22.23 -12.80
CA GLY A 239 9.00 -22.50 -12.84
C GLY A 239 9.85 -21.27 -12.53
N GLU A 240 9.42 -20.08 -12.96
CA GLU A 240 10.13 -18.81 -12.72
C GLU A 240 9.95 -18.27 -11.31
N VAL A 241 8.98 -18.77 -10.56
CA VAL A 241 8.72 -18.32 -9.21
C VAL A 241 9.73 -18.90 -8.22
N ASP A 242 10.15 -18.07 -7.27
CA ASP A 242 11.04 -18.49 -6.19
C ASP A 242 10.27 -19.30 -5.16
N ALA A 243 10.81 -20.45 -4.74
CA ALA A 243 10.14 -21.42 -3.86
C ALA A 243 8.63 -21.67 -4.16
N PRO A 244 8.25 -22.12 -5.38
CA PRO A 244 6.85 -22.11 -5.84
C PRO A 244 5.90 -22.94 -4.95
N ARG A 245 6.41 -24.01 -4.32
CA ARG A 245 5.68 -24.82 -3.33
C ARG A 245 5.19 -24.05 -2.09
N LYS A 246 5.72 -22.85 -1.86
CA LYS A 246 5.29 -21.92 -0.80
C LYS A 246 4.71 -20.64 -1.40
N THR A 247 5.30 -20.15 -2.48
CA THR A 247 4.95 -18.86 -3.06
C THR A 247 3.65 -18.88 -3.86
N PHE A 248 3.28 -19.96 -4.55
CA PHE A 248 2.04 -19.99 -5.33
C PHE A 248 0.75 -19.96 -4.51
N PRO A 249 0.56 -20.81 -3.47
CA PRO A 249 -0.64 -20.73 -2.62
C PRO A 249 -0.74 -19.38 -1.93
N THR A 250 0.38 -18.88 -1.43
CA THR A 250 0.48 -17.55 -0.83
C THR A 250 0.37 -16.43 -1.87
N ALA A 251 0.29 -16.71 -3.17
CA ALA A 251 0.02 -15.71 -4.20
C ALA A 251 -1.43 -15.75 -4.69
N LEU A 252 -2.00 -16.94 -4.85
CA LEU A 252 -3.34 -17.19 -5.39
C LEU A 252 -4.48 -16.89 -4.40
N LEU A 253 -4.47 -17.54 -3.23
CA LEU A 253 -5.39 -17.23 -2.10
C LEU A 253 -5.47 -15.72 -1.88
N VAL A 254 -4.28 -15.15 -1.99
CA VAL A 254 -3.93 -13.80 -1.72
C VAL A 254 -4.55 -12.94 -2.84
N ALA A 255 -4.24 -13.15 -4.12
CA ALA A 255 -4.87 -12.40 -5.20
C ALA A 255 -6.41 -12.55 -5.30
N VAL A 256 -7.04 -13.63 -4.82
CA VAL A 256 -8.51 -13.70 -4.69
C VAL A 256 -9.04 -12.63 -3.73
N ILE A 257 -8.36 -12.44 -2.60
CA ILE A 257 -8.57 -11.35 -1.64
C ILE A 257 -7.97 -10.02 -2.17
N PHE A 258 -7.66 -9.94 -3.46
CA PHE A 258 -7.35 -8.72 -4.18
C PHE A 258 -8.52 -8.41 -5.12
N THR A 259 -8.89 -9.34 -6.01
CA THR A 259 -9.92 -9.16 -7.05
C THR A 259 -11.37 -9.29 -6.59
N CYS A 260 -11.67 -10.16 -5.62
CA CYS A 260 -12.99 -10.18 -4.94
C CYS A 260 -13.17 -8.98 -4.02
N VAL A 261 -12.11 -8.19 -3.96
CA VAL A 261 -12.09 -6.85 -3.47
C VAL A 261 -12.08 -5.95 -4.75
N SER A 262 -11.38 -4.83 -4.92
CA SER A 262 -11.45 -3.88 -6.08
C SER A 262 -12.80 -3.17 -6.39
N TYR A 263 -13.91 -3.89 -6.50
CA TYR A 263 -15.15 -3.49 -7.15
C TYR A 263 -16.37 -3.05 -6.23
N LEU A 264 -16.80 -3.72 -5.13
CA LEU A 264 -17.93 -3.30 -4.22
C LEU A 264 -17.80 -1.88 -3.71
N ILE A 265 -16.62 -1.27 -3.50
CA ILE A 265 -16.71 0.11 -3.02
C ILE A 265 -17.35 0.95 -4.09
N PRO A 266 -16.81 1.01 -5.31
CA PRO A 266 -17.41 1.88 -6.30
C PRO A 266 -18.86 1.50 -6.57
N LEU A 267 -19.18 0.20 -6.58
CA LEU A 267 -20.57 -0.27 -6.61
C LEU A 267 -21.42 0.24 -5.44
N PHE A 268 -21.04 0.04 -4.17
CA PHE A 268 -21.79 0.50 -2.99
C PHE A 268 -21.85 2.02 -2.92
N ALA A 269 -20.70 2.68 -3.04
CA ALA A 269 -20.57 4.12 -2.92
C ALA A 269 -21.39 4.84 -3.98
N VAL A 270 -21.26 4.46 -5.25
CA VAL A 270 -22.02 5.13 -6.32
C VAL A 270 -23.50 4.74 -6.30
N THR A 271 -23.88 3.49 -6.01
CA THR A 271 -25.30 3.12 -5.88
C THR A 271 -25.98 3.76 -4.66
N GLY A 272 -25.22 4.09 -3.62
CA GLY A 272 -25.71 4.79 -2.44
C GLY A 272 -25.78 6.30 -2.63
N ALA A 273 -24.74 6.92 -3.20
CA ALA A 273 -24.65 8.37 -3.32
C ALA A 273 -25.46 8.94 -4.49
N VAL A 274 -25.47 8.26 -5.63
CA VAL A 274 -25.99 8.82 -6.89
C VAL A 274 -27.33 8.16 -7.26
N SER A 275 -28.40 8.97 -7.25
CA SER A 275 -29.74 8.53 -7.67
C SER A 275 -30.00 8.90 -9.12
N VAL A 276 -29.62 8.03 -10.06
CA VAL A 276 -29.94 8.12 -11.49
C VAL A 276 -30.81 6.96 -11.94
N ASP A 277 -31.46 7.11 -13.10
CA ASP A 277 -32.19 6.02 -13.75
C ASP A 277 -31.29 4.81 -14.00
N GLN A 278 -31.86 3.61 -13.85
CA GLN A 278 -31.13 2.35 -13.95
C GLN A 278 -30.51 2.17 -15.34
N SER A 279 -31.08 2.77 -16.38
CA SER A 279 -30.54 2.77 -17.75
C SER A 279 -29.21 3.50 -17.91
N LYS A 280 -28.86 4.44 -17.02
CA LYS A 280 -27.64 5.28 -17.12
C LYS A 280 -26.37 4.63 -16.57
N TRP A 281 -26.47 3.43 -16.01
CA TRP A 281 -25.37 2.66 -15.43
C TRP A 281 -24.53 1.91 -16.49
N GLU A 282 -24.04 2.63 -17.49
CA GLU A 282 -23.17 2.10 -18.54
C GLU A 282 -21.67 2.17 -18.20
N THR A 283 -20.80 1.57 -19.01
CA THR A 283 -19.35 1.50 -18.73
C THR A 283 -18.70 2.88 -18.66
N GLY A 284 -18.02 3.17 -17.55
CA GLY A 284 -17.47 4.49 -17.25
C GLY A 284 -18.51 5.44 -16.66
N PHE A 285 -19.70 4.97 -16.28
CA PHE A 285 -20.63 5.74 -15.46
C PHE A 285 -19.99 6.13 -14.13
N HIS A 286 -19.04 5.34 -13.59
CA HIS A 286 -18.26 5.76 -12.42
C HIS A 286 -17.52 7.10 -12.63
N ALA A 287 -17.04 7.43 -13.83
CA ALA A 287 -16.44 8.75 -14.11
C ALA A 287 -17.47 9.88 -13.99
N THR A 288 -18.68 9.64 -14.48
CA THR A 288 -19.81 10.58 -14.44
C THR A 288 -20.38 10.70 -13.02
N ALA A 289 -20.41 9.61 -12.26
CA ALA A 289 -20.72 9.62 -10.84
C ALA A 289 -19.69 10.41 -10.04
N ALA A 290 -18.39 10.23 -10.30
CA ALA A 290 -17.33 11.07 -9.74
C ALA A 290 -17.52 12.56 -10.06
N GLU A 291 -18.01 12.91 -11.25
CA GLU A 291 -18.37 14.30 -11.58
C GLU A 291 -19.50 14.82 -10.67
N MET A 292 -20.51 14.00 -10.41
CA MET A 292 -21.65 14.32 -9.52
C MET A 292 -21.28 14.32 -8.02
N ILE A 293 -20.29 13.51 -7.63
CA ILE A 293 -19.83 13.32 -6.25
C ILE A 293 -18.78 14.38 -5.87
N ALA A 294 -17.75 14.58 -6.68
CA ALA A 294 -16.56 15.39 -6.34
C ALA A 294 -16.15 16.41 -7.42
N GLY A 295 -16.77 16.37 -8.60
CA GLY A 295 -16.50 17.30 -9.70
C GLY A 295 -15.53 16.78 -10.77
N LYS A 296 -15.33 17.60 -11.81
CA LYS A 296 -14.65 17.21 -13.06
C LYS A 296 -13.21 16.72 -12.92
N TRP A 297 -12.48 17.13 -11.88
CA TRP A 297 -11.10 16.66 -11.67
C TRP A 297 -11.05 15.15 -11.42
N LEU A 298 -11.98 14.65 -10.61
CA LEU A 298 -12.04 13.24 -10.25
C LEU A 298 -12.59 12.38 -11.39
N LYS A 299 -13.52 12.92 -12.18
CA LYS A 299 -13.92 12.32 -13.47
C LYS A 299 -12.70 12.05 -14.36
N TYR A 300 -11.91 13.08 -14.65
CA TYR A 300 -10.75 12.94 -15.54
C TYR A 300 -9.69 12.01 -14.96
N TRP A 301 -9.55 11.93 -13.63
CA TRP A 301 -8.65 10.95 -13.03
C TRP A 301 -9.19 9.53 -13.11
N ILE A 302 -10.47 9.28 -12.83
CA ILE A 302 -11.10 7.97 -13.08
C ILE A 302 -10.86 7.52 -14.52
N GLU A 303 -11.02 8.42 -15.49
CA GLU A 303 -10.79 8.17 -16.92
C GLU A 303 -9.31 7.86 -17.22
N VAL A 304 -8.34 8.57 -16.63
CA VAL A 304 -6.90 8.26 -16.79
C VAL A 304 -6.50 6.96 -16.08
N GLY A 305 -7.06 6.67 -14.91
CA GLY A 305 -6.86 5.41 -14.20
C GLY A 305 -7.34 4.21 -15.03
N ALA A 306 -8.43 4.38 -15.79
CA ALA A 306 -8.99 3.34 -16.63
C ALA A 306 -8.02 2.90 -17.75
N VAL A 307 -7.29 3.87 -18.29
CA VAL A 307 -6.22 3.65 -19.28
C VAL A 307 -5.06 2.88 -18.65
N LEU A 308 -4.65 3.24 -17.43
CA LEU A 308 -3.54 2.56 -16.74
C LEU A 308 -3.93 1.16 -16.24
N SER A 309 -5.21 0.93 -15.94
CA SER A 309 -5.80 -0.38 -15.62
C SER A 309 -5.69 -1.34 -16.82
N GLY A 310 -6.15 -0.90 -17.99
CA GLY A 310 -6.03 -1.68 -19.22
C GLY A 310 -4.57 -1.99 -19.59
N ILE A 311 -3.64 -1.09 -19.26
CA ILE A 311 -2.21 -1.36 -19.44
C ILE A 311 -1.71 -2.45 -18.48
N GLY A 312 -2.11 -2.45 -17.21
CA GLY A 312 -1.75 -3.51 -16.26
C GLY A 312 -2.29 -4.90 -16.63
N LEU A 313 -3.58 -4.96 -17.00
CA LEU A 313 -4.25 -6.15 -17.54
C LEU A 313 -3.50 -6.75 -18.75
N TYR A 314 -3.11 -5.89 -19.68
CA TYR A 314 -2.36 -6.27 -20.87
C TYR A 314 -0.99 -6.87 -20.53
N GLU A 315 -0.23 -6.21 -19.67
CA GLU A 315 1.13 -6.64 -19.32
C GLU A 315 1.18 -7.98 -18.58
N ALA A 316 0.22 -8.25 -17.69
CA ALA A 316 0.18 -9.49 -16.93
C ALA A 316 -0.20 -10.70 -17.81
N GLN A 317 -1.35 -10.63 -18.48
CA GLN A 317 -1.86 -11.76 -19.27
C GLN A 317 -0.94 -12.09 -20.45
N LEU A 318 -0.24 -11.09 -21.00
CA LEU A 318 0.81 -11.30 -22.01
C LEU A 318 2.02 -12.07 -21.43
N SER A 319 2.40 -11.78 -20.19
CA SER A 319 3.41 -12.55 -19.45
C SER A 319 2.95 -13.99 -19.21
N SER A 320 1.77 -14.23 -18.64
CA SER A 320 1.24 -15.60 -18.44
C SER A 320 1.18 -16.39 -19.75
N SER A 321 0.64 -15.81 -20.83
CA SER A 321 0.56 -16.43 -22.16
C SER A 321 1.93 -16.79 -22.74
N ALA A 322 2.97 -15.99 -22.47
CA ALA A 322 4.34 -16.28 -22.91
C ALA A 322 4.97 -17.46 -22.15
N TYR A 323 4.77 -17.53 -20.83
CA TYR A 323 5.32 -18.63 -20.01
C TYR A 323 4.50 -19.92 -20.11
N GLN A 324 3.24 -19.83 -20.54
CA GLN A 324 2.44 -20.98 -20.98
C GLN A 324 3.06 -21.66 -22.20
N LEU A 325 3.42 -20.89 -23.24
CA LEU A 325 4.11 -21.41 -24.43
C LEU A 325 5.48 -22.01 -24.10
N LEU A 326 6.24 -21.38 -23.19
CA LEU A 326 7.49 -21.92 -22.66
C LEU A 326 7.28 -23.30 -22.03
N GLY A 327 6.26 -23.44 -21.18
CA GLY A 327 5.90 -24.73 -20.56
C GLY A 327 5.43 -25.80 -21.54
N MET A 328 4.66 -25.41 -22.55
CA MET A 328 4.26 -26.31 -23.63
C MET A 328 5.47 -26.76 -24.47
N ALA A 329 6.52 -25.94 -24.58
CA ALA A 329 7.77 -26.31 -25.25
C ALA A 329 8.61 -27.25 -24.37
N ASP A 330 8.73 -26.97 -23.08
CA ASP A 330 9.44 -27.80 -22.10
C ASP A 330 8.80 -29.21 -21.97
N LEU A 331 7.49 -29.35 -22.20
CA LEU A 331 6.76 -30.63 -22.28
C LEU A 331 6.79 -31.30 -23.67
N GLY A 332 7.39 -30.68 -24.69
CA GLY A 332 7.45 -31.21 -26.06
C GLY A 332 6.13 -31.11 -26.85
N PHE A 333 5.16 -30.31 -26.41
CA PHE A 333 3.90 -30.07 -27.12
C PHE A 333 4.02 -29.03 -28.23
N VAL A 334 4.98 -28.10 -28.13
CA VAL A 334 5.33 -27.14 -29.19
C VAL A 334 6.84 -27.11 -29.41
N PRO A 335 7.34 -26.62 -30.56
CA PRO A 335 8.77 -26.70 -30.89
C PRO A 335 9.70 -25.96 -29.93
N ASN A 336 10.86 -26.55 -29.63
CA ASN A 336 11.86 -26.05 -28.67
C ASN A 336 12.38 -24.62 -28.92
N PHE A 337 12.16 -24.02 -30.10
CA PHE A 337 12.55 -22.61 -30.31
C PHE A 337 11.70 -21.63 -29.46
N PHE A 338 10.50 -22.03 -29.03
CA PHE A 338 9.70 -21.27 -28.06
C PHE A 338 10.29 -21.28 -26.64
N ALA A 339 11.23 -22.19 -26.34
CA ALA A 339 11.93 -22.24 -25.06
C ALA A 339 13.18 -21.33 -24.98
N VAL A 340 13.51 -20.59 -26.06
CA VAL A 340 14.75 -19.81 -26.16
C VAL A 340 14.66 -18.49 -25.40
N ARG A 341 15.58 -18.26 -24.46
CA ARG A 341 15.69 -17.01 -23.67
C ARG A 341 16.77 -16.09 -24.24
N TYR A 342 16.40 -14.88 -24.68
CA TYR A 342 17.32 -13.87 -25.22
C TYR A 342 17.63 -12.74 -24.22
N HIS A 343 18.89 -12.30 -24.15
CA HIS A 343 19.41 -11.28 -23.21
C HIS A 343 19.70 -9.91 -23.86
N PHE A 344 18.94 -9.54 -24.89
CA PHE A 344 19.21 -8.38 -25.76
C PHE A 344 19.31 -7.03 -25.02
N VAL A 345 18.37 -6.73 -24.12
CA VAL A 345 18.31 -5.45 -23.39
C VAL A 345 19.51 -5.29 -22.43
N SER A 346 20.00 -6.39 -21.84
CA SER A 346 21.12 -6.36 -20.89
C SER A 346 22.45 -5.95 -21.52
N GLU A 347 22.76 -6.38 -22.75
CA GLU A 347 24.03 -6.01 -23.40
C GLU A 347 24.01 -4.58 -23.95
N PHE A 348 22.87 -4.17 -24.54
CA PHE A 348 22.70 -2.82 -25.09
C PHE A 348 22.89 -1.72 -24.02
N LEU A 349 22.38 -1.94 -22.80
CA LEU A 349 22.51 -0.99 -21.69
C LEU A 349 23.94 -0.91 -21.11
N ILE A 350 24.71 -2.00 -21.16
CA ILE A 350 26.10 -2.05 -20.66
C ILE A 350 27.02 -1.23 -21.58
N GLN A 351 26.78 -1.26 -22.89
CA GLN A 351 27.68 -0.68 -23.89
C GLN A 351 27.72 0.86 -23.89
N PHE A 352 26.68 1.53 -23.39
CA PHE A 352 26.60 3.00 -23.31
C PHE A 352 27.03 3.60 -21.96
N ARG A 353 27.53 2.79 -21.00
CA ARG A 353 28.00 3.24 -19.67
C ARG A 353 26.99 4.10 -18.88
N ILE A 354 25.69 3.92 -19.09
CA ILE A 354 24.65 4.64 -18.32
C ILE A 354 24.49 3.95 -16.96
N PRO A 355 24.86 4.57 -15.83
CA PRO A 355 24.89 3.90 -14.53
C PRO A 355 23.50 3.93 -13.88
N MET A 356 22.64 2.96 -14.20
CA MET A 356 21.25 2.94 -13.74
C MET A 356 20.97 1.84 -12.71
N ARG A 357 20.50 2.24 -11.53
CA ARG A 357 19.87 1.32 -10.55
C ARG A 357 18.45 0.97 -11.04
N LEU A 358 18.00 -0.24 -10.69
CA LEU A 358 16.74 -0.86 -11.14
C LEU A 358 15.49 0.07 -11.20
N PRO A 359 15.25 0.99 -10.23
CA PRO A 359 14.11 1.91 -10.29
C PRO A 359 14.16 2.87 -11.49
N GLY A 360 15.35 3.32 -11.90
CA GLY A 360 15.53 4.23 -13.02
C GLY A 360 15.15 3.60 -14.37
N LEU A 361 15.31 2.28 -14.51
CA LEU A 361 14.91 1.55 -15.72
C LEU A 361 13.38 1.42 -15.81
N ILE A 362 12.73 1.11 -14.69
CA ILE A 362 11.26 1.04 -14.56
C ILE A 362 10.65 2.40 -14.91
N VAL A 363 11.20 3.49 -14.36
CA VAL A 363 10.79 4.86 -14.67
C VAL A 363 11.07 5.24 -16.13
N MET A 364 12.23 4.89 -16.70
CA MET A 364 12.55 5.15 -18.12
C MET A 364 11.74 4.33 -19.13
N CYS A 365 11.10 3.22 -18.73
CA CYS A 365 10.25 2.43 -19.63
C CYS A 365 8.76 2.77 -19.48
N LEU A 366 8.28 3.01 -18.25
CA LEU A 366 6.86 3.26 -17.96
C LEU A 366 6.45 4.73 -18.07
N VAL A 367 7.31 5.67 -17.64
CA VAL A 367 6.96 7.09 -17.73
C VAL A 367 6.92 7.53 -19.18
N PRO A 368 7.91 7.23 -20.05
CA PRO A 368 7.81 7.56 -21.46
C PRO A 368 6.68 6.84 -22.19
N SER A 369 6.28 5.60 -21.87
CA SER A 369 5.13 4.99 -22.56
C SER A 369 3.81 5.67 -22.20
N ALA A 370 3.55 5.97 -20.93
CA ALA A 370 2.37 6.74 -20.51
C ALA A 370 2.40 8.20 -21.02
N PHE A 371 3.55 8.88 -20.91
CA PHE A 371 3.70 10.25 -21.43
C PHE A 371 3.72 10.30 -22.96
N LEU A 372 4.22 9.29 -23.70
CA LEU A 372 4.12 9.26 -25.16
C LEU A 372 2.70 8.93 -25.62
N VAL A 373 1.93 8.11 -24.91
CA VAL A 373 0.50 7.95 -25.22
C VAL A 373 -0.23 9.29 -25.03
N LEU A 374 0.07 10.02 -23.94
CA LEU A 374 -0.52 11.35 -23.69
C LEU A 374 0.00 12.43 -24.68
N ILE A 375 1.30 12.46 -24.97
CA ILE A 375 1.93 13.37 -25.95
C ILE A 375 1.47 13.03 -27.37
N MET A 376 1.26 11.75 -27.72
CA MET A 376 0.68 11.36 -29.02
C MET A 376 -0.82 11.68 -29.06
N ALA A 377 -1.56 11.59 -27.96
CA ALA A 377 -2.95 12.05 -27.91
C ALA A 377 -3.03 13.59 -28.07
N ILE A 378 -2.10 14.34 -27.47
CA ILE A 378 -1.98 15.81 -27.61
C ILE A 378 -1.42 16.21 -28.98
N ALA A 379 -0.46 15.47 -29.54
CA ALA A 379 0.08 15.68 -30.87
C ALA A 379 -0.94 15.31 -31.94
N THR A 380 -1.71 14.24 -31.76
CA THR A 380 -2.89 13.92 -32.57
C THR A 380 -3.93 15.03 -32.42
N LYS A 381 -4.23 15.54 -31.22
CA LYS A 381 -5.10 16.72 -31.05
C LYS A 381 -4.56 17.97 -31.76
N THR A 382 -3.25 18.17 -31.82
CA THR A 382 -2.59 19.33 -32.45
C THR A 382 -2.48 19.18 -33.98
N VAL A 383 -2.23 17.98 -34.47
CA VAL A 383 -2.26 17.61 -35.90
C VAL A 383 -3.69 17.62 -36.40
N TYR A 384 -4.66 17.15 -35.61
CA TYR A 384 -6.08 17.21 -35.93
C TYR A 384 -6.59 18.66 -35.90
N LEU A 385 -6.20 19.50 -34.93
CA LEU A 385 -6.48 20.95 -35.01
C LEU A 385 -5.84 21.59 -36.25
N ARG A 386 -4.60 21.23 -36.61
CA ARG A 386 -3.98 21.71 -37.87
C ARG A 386 -4.71 21.21 -39.12
N LEU A 387 -5.23 19.98 -39.11
CA LEU A 387 -5.96 19.36 -40.22
C LEU A 387 -7.45 19.78 -40.28
N SER A 388 -8.03 20.29 -39.19
CA SER A 388 -9.38 20.85 -39.17
C SER A 388 -9.42 22.38 -39.34
N ILE A 389 -8.29 23.06 -39.11
CA ILE A 389 -8.03 24.43 -39.61
C ILE A 389 -7.67 24.40 -41.10
N LEU A 390 -7.12 23.30 -41.61
CA LEU A 390 -6.92 23.04 -43.04
C LEU A 390 -8.15 22.38 -43.66
N ASP A 391 -9.15 23.20 -43.96
CA ASP A 391 -10.32 22.85 -44.76
C ASP A 391 -9.87 22.49 -46.20
N ILE A 392 -9.46 21.22 -46.41
CA ILE A 392 -8.98 20.70 -47.70
C ILE A 392 -10.04 19.73 -48.26
N PRO A 393 -10.70 20.07 -49.39
CA PRO A 393 -11.72 19.21 -49.99
C PRO A 393 -11.17 17.88 -50.48
N ASN A 394 -12.02 16.85 -50.36
CA ASN A 394 -11.75 15.50 -50.84
C ASN A 394 -11.62 15.43 -52.38
N LYS A 395 -10.39 15.44 -52.92
CA LYS A 395 -10.04 15.11 -54.31
C LYS A 395 -8.69 14.36 -54.35
N GLY A 396 -8.62 13.28 -55.14
CA GLY A 396 -7.58 12.25 -55.00
C GLY A 396 -6.48 12.21 -56.07
N MET A 397 -5.74 11.09 -56.06
CA MET A 397 -4.54 10.74 -56.86
C MET A 397 -3.28 11.57 -56.51
N LYS A 398 -2.05 11.02 -56.56
CA LYS A 398 -1.52 9.78 -57.18
C LYS A 398 -0.24 9.30 -56.45
N GLU A 399 0.20 8.07 -56.70
CA GLU A 399 1.51 7.56 -56.22
C GLU A 399 2.71 8.30 -56.83
N SER A 400 3.77 8.50 -56.05
CA SER A 400 5.15 8.57 -56.58
C SER A 400 6.19 8.09 -55.55
N ARG A 401 7.18 7.33 -56.03
CA ARG A 401 8.37 6.92 -55.27
C ARG A 401 9.30 8.12 -55.03
N ILE A 402 10.18 8.06 -54.02
CA ILE A 402 11.63 8.36 -54.16
C ILE A 402 12.46 7.85 -52.95
N ASP A 403 13.48 7.08 -53.32
CA ASP A 403 14.77 6.65 -52.72
C ASP A 403 15.07 6.56 -51.21
N LYS A 404 15.43 5.33 -50.84
CA LYS A 404 16.43 4.99 -49.81
C LYS A 404 17.85 5.15 -50.38
N HIS A 405 18.58 6.23 -50.07
CA HIS A 405 20.05 6.23 -49.89
C HIS A 405 20.63 7.61 -49.59
N ARG A 406 20.87 7.90 -48.30
CA ARG A 406 21.95 8.78 -47.82
C ARG A 406 22.20 8.53 -46.33
N TRP A 407 23.35 8.99 -45.83
CA TRP A 407 23.83 8.85 -44.44
C TRP A 407 24.46 7.50 -44.07
N THR A 408 25.52 7.15 -44.81
CA THR A 408 26.68 6.43 -44.26
C THR A 408 27.95 7.27 -44.46
N LYS A 409 28.90 7.15 -43.51
CA LYS A 409 30.27 7.71 -43.46
C LYS A 409 30.43 9.21 -43.10
N GLN A 410 31.04 9.46 -41.93
CA GLN A 410 32.46 9.88 -41.84
C GLN A 410 33.03 9.54 -40.44
N TRP A 411 34.35 9.41 -40.34
CA TRP A 411 35.12 8.82 -39.22
C TRP A 411 36.16 9.86 -38.70
N PRO A 412 36.82 9.67 -37.54
CA PRO A 412 38.13 9.01 -37.57
C PRO A 412 38.48 8.10 -36.36
N THR A 413 39.48 7.24 -36.57
CA THR A 413 39.97 6.18 -35.67
C THR A 413 41.34 6.51 -35.08
N THR A 414 41.48 6.55 -33.74
CA THR A 414 42.63 6.07 -32.92
C THR A 414 42.50 6.51 -31.44
N PRO A 415 43.03 5.74 -30.45
CA PRO A 415 43.04 6.12 -29.03
C PRO A 415 44.42 6.60 -28.50
N PRO A 416 44.50 7.43 -27.44
CA PRO A 416 45.76 7.78 -26.78
C PRO A 416 46.08 6.96 -25.51
N ASP A 417 47.37 6.68 -25.36
CA ASP A 417 48.07 5.94 -24.31
C ASP A 417 47.72 6.28 -22.85
N SER A 418 46.98 5.39 -22.17
CA SER A 418 46.87 5.42 -20.70
C SER A 418 46.76 4.03 -20.02
N ILE A 419 46.77 2.94 -20.78
CA ILE A 419 46.58 1.57 -20.24
C ILE A 419 47.90 0.92 -19.78
N HIS A 420 49.06 1.40 -20.23
CA HIS A 420 50.36 0.76 -19.94
C HIS A 420 50.91 0.99 -18.52
N LYS A 421 50.39 1.96 -17.76
CA LYS A 421 50.82 2.22 -16.36
C LYS A 421 50.00 1.49 -15.29
N ALA A 422 48.81 0.98 -15.61
CA ALA A 422 47.96 0.27 -14.64
C ALA A 422 48.36 -1.21 -14.45
N LEU A 423 48.99 -1.82 -15.46
CA LEU A 423 49.32 -3.24 -15.48
C LEU A 423 50.58 -3.62 -14.69
N GLN A 424 51.47 -2.67 -14.38
CA GLN A 424 52.69 -2.95 -13.59
C GLN A 424 52.41 -2.99 -12.06
N THR A 425 51.41 -2.26 -11.56
CA THR A 425 51.09 -2.25 -10.12
C THR A 425 50.47 -3.57 -9.64
N TYR A 426 49.76 -4.29 -10.53
CA TYR A 426 49.02 -5.50 -10.16
C TYR A 426 49.91 -6.74 -9.97
N GLN A 427 51.12 -6.76 -10.56
CA GLN A 427 52.07 -7.87 -10.42
C GLN A 427 52.94 -7.78 -9.15
N TYR A 428 52.94 -6.65 -8.44
CA TYR A 428 53.75 -6.46 -7.23
C TYR A 428 53.07 -6.98 -5.94
N ILE A 429 51.75 -7.20 -5.96
CA ILE A 429 50.95 -7.52 -4.76
C ILE A 429 50.77 -9.04 -4.54
N GLN A 430 51.09 -9.88 -5.54
CA GLN A 430 50.95 -11.35 -5.42
C GLN A 430 52.19 -12.10 -4.90
N SER A 431 53.22 -11.40 -4.39
CA SER A 431 54.48 -12.03 -3.93
C SER A 431 54.62 -12.18 -2.40
N PHE A 432 53.59 -11.83 -1.62
CA PHE A 432 53.63 -11.85 -0.16
C PHE A 432 52.45 -12.60 0.51
N ASP A 433 52.29 -13.88 0.18
CA ASP A 433 51.88 -14.85 1.21
C ASP A 433 52.35 -16.28 0.88
N THR A 434 53.19 -16.85 1.76
CA THR A 434 53.41 -18.31 1.90
C THR A 434 54.42 -18.61 3.03
N LYS A 435 53.95 -18.80 4.28
CA LYS A 435 54.36 -19.92 5.18
C LYS A 435 53.87 -19.79 6.63
N LYS A 436 53.61 -20.97 7.22
CA LYS A 436 53.48 -21.30 8.68
C LYS A 436 52.20 -20.83 9.39
N ARG A 437 51.62 -21.58 10.35
CA ARG A 437 51.67 -23.04 10.67
C ARG A 437 50.61 -23.34 11.76
N MET A 438 49.98 -24.51 11.68
CA MET A 438 49.63 -25.45 12.79
C MET A 438 49.25 -24.93 14.20
N GLU A 439 48.07 -25.32 14.68
CA GLU A 439 47.73 -25.64 16.09
C GLU A 439 48.49 -26.91 16.58
N PRO A 440 48.40 -27.41 17.85
CA PRO A 440 47.53 -27.01 18.99
C PRO A 440 48.20 -26.98 20.40
N ASN A 441 47.36 -26.82 21.44
CA ASN A 441 47.55 -27.07 22.89
C ASN A 441 48.35 -26.04 23.73
N LEU A 442 47.72 -25.52 24.81
CA LEU A 442 48.12 -25.84 26.20
C LEU A 442 47.18 -25.29 27.31
N SER A 443 47.00 -26.15 28.33
CA SER A 443 46.77 -25.92 29.77
C SER A 443 45.78 -24.89 30.32
N SER A 444 44.89 -25.41 31.17
CA SER A 444 44.22 -24.72 32.27
C SER A 444 45.17 -24.33 33.42
N SER A 445 45.43 -23.03 33.58
CA SER A 445 45.74 -22.38 34.87
C SER A 445 45.87 -20.88 34.62
N ASP A 446 45.04 -20.08 35.32
CA ASP A 446 45.17 -18.63 35.62
C ASP A 446 43.78 -17.98 35.72
N THR A 447 42.89 -18.62 36.49
CA THR A 447 41.56 -18.09 36.84
C THR A 447 41.50 -17.84 38.34
N GLN A 448 42.38 -16.97 38.85
CA GLN A 448 42.33 -16.32 40.18
C GLN A 448 43.58 -15.47 40.42
N HIS A 449 43.57 -14.23 39.93
CA HIS A 449 44.19 -13.01 40.50
C HIS A 449 43.95 -11.87 39.50
N LEU A 450 43.90 -10.61 39.96
CA LEU A 450 43.34 -9.43 39.26
C LEU A 450 41.80 -9.26 39.38
N LEU A 451 41.30 -9.39 40.62
CA LEU A 451 40.30 -8.42 41.11
C LEU A 451 41.07 -7.20 41.65
N GLU A 452 40.45 -6.03 41.60
CA GLU A 452 41.01 -4.70 41.99
C GLU A 452 42.08 -4.11 41.05
N GLU A 453 41.63 -3.58 39.90
CA GLU A 453 42.11 -2.27 39.41
C GLU A 453 40.98 -1.61 38.60
N GLN A 454 40.46 -0.46 39.05
CA GLN A 454 39.53 0.35 38.26
C GLN A 454 40.32 1.26 37.30
N PRO A 455 40.16 1.14 35.96
CA PRO A 455 40.68 2.15 35.04
C PRO A 455 39.84 3.43 35.15
N PRO A 456 40.43 4.62 34.88
CA PRO A 456 39.79 5.89 35.16
C PRO A 456 38.55 6.13 34.30
N THR A 457 37.51 6.71 34.91
CA THR A 457 36.28 7.16 34.26
C THR A 457 36.62 8.11 33.11
N THR A 458 36.70 7.56 31.91
CA THR A 458 36.89 8.37 30.70
C THR A 458 35.55 9.00 30.38
N THR A 459 35.29 10.17 30.96
CA THR A 459 34.12 10.99 30.68
C THR A 459 34.18 11.51 29.24
N THR A 460 33.88 10.63 28.28
CA THR A 460 33.34 11.04 26.99
C THR A 460 32.01 11.72 27.26
N THR A 461 32.05 13.04 27.34
CA THR A 461 30.88 13.92 27.40
C THR A 461 30.11 13.82 26.09
N THR A 462 29.41 12.71 25.91
CA THR A 462 28.33 12.59 24.94
C THR A 462 27.30 13.65 25.32
N LYS A 463 27.15 14.68 24.48
CA LYS A 463 26.13 15.70 24.67
C LYS A 463 24.79 14.97 24.78
N SER A 464 24.09 15.12 25.90
CA SER A 464 22.75 14.59 26.06
C SER A 464 21.82 15.36 25.13
N HIS A 465 21.63 14.84 23.93
CA HIS A 465 20.59 15.32 23.03
C HIS A 465 19.26 15.17 23.76
N GLY A 466 18.54 16.29 23.92
CA GLY A 466 17.44 16.41 24.88
C GLY A 466 16.35 15.37 24.68
N LYS A 467 16.13 14.53 25.70
CA LYS A 467 15.02 13.58 25.74
C LYS A 467 13.68 14.31 25.83
N LEU A 468 12.61 13.67 25.37
CA LEU A 468 11.25 14.20 25.47
C LEU A 468 10.79 14.21 26.94
N ALA A 469 10.52 15.42 27.44
CA ALA A 469 9.88 15.65 28.73
C ALA A 469 8.35 15.43 28.65
N LEU A 470 7.70 15.37 29.82
CA LEU A 470 6.27 15.04 29.96
C LEU A 470 5.32 15.90 29.12
N ILE A 471 5.40 17.24 29.21
CA ILE A 471 4.45 18.13 28.52
C ILE A 471 4.58 18.05 26.98
N PRO A 472 5.80 18.11 26.38
CA PRO A 472 6.00 17.79 24.97
C PRO A 472 5.43 16.43 24.56
N LEU A 473 5.63 15.38 25.38
CA LEU A 473 5.10 14.04 25.08
C LEU A 473 3.56 14.00 25.13
N VAL A 474 2.91 14.69 26.07
CA VAL A 474 1.44 14.80 26.12
C VAL A 474 0.88 15.39 24.84
N PHE A 475 1.47 16.49 24.34
CA PHE A 475 1.00 17.12 23.12
C PHE A 475 1.38 16.35 21.85
N LEU A 476 2.50 15.61 21.84
CA LEU A 476 2.78 14.66 20.76
C LEU A 476 1.75 13.53 20.73
N ILE A 477 1.46 12.86 21.86
CA ILE A 477 0.41 11.82 21.93
C ILE A 477 -0.94 12.39 21.51
N PHE A 478 -1.30 13.59 21.98
CA PHE A 478 -2.52 14.27 21.56
C PHE A 478 -2.58 14.40 20.02
N PHE A 479 -1.51 14.86 19.37
CA PHE A 479 -1.45 15.01 17.90
C PHE A 479 -1.16 13.73 17.11
N GLU A 480 -0.74 12.62 17.71
CA GLU A 480 -0.81 11.31 17.04
C GLU A 480 -2.29 10.89 16.85
N VAL A 481 -3.15 11.25 17.81
CA VAL A 481 -4.55 10.80 17.89
C VAL A 481 -5.55 11.80 17.30
N SER A 482 -5.36 13.11 17.54
CA SER A 482 -6.40 14.13 17.40
C SER A 482 -5.82 15.51 17.06
N GLY A 483 -6.50 16.22 16.14
CA GLY A 483 -6.24 17.65 15.90
C GLY A 483 -6.95 18.57 16.89
N GLY A 484 -7.67 18.02 17.88
CA GLY A 484 -8.79 18.69 18.54
C GLY A 484 -10.12 18.39 17.82
N PRO A 485 -11.17 19.19 18.03
CA PRO A 485 -12.53 18.90 17.57
C PRO A 485 -12.69 18.84 16.04
N TYR A 486 -11.77 19.43 15.28
CA TYR A 486 -11.80 19.44 13.82
C TYR A 486 -11.94 18.01 13.27
N GLY A 487 -12.99 17.75 12.49
CA GLY A 487 -13.27 16.43 11.91
C GLY A 487 -14.29 15.60 12.68
N GLU A 488 -14.86 16.08 13.80
CA GLU A 488 -16.03 15.42 14.42
C GLU A 488 -17.37 15.85 13.80
N GLU A 489 -17.41 16.94 13.01
CA GLU A 489 -18.66 17.44 12.42
C GLU A 489 -19.38 16.37 11.60
N SER A 490 -18.63 15.62 10.81
CA SER A 490 -19.12 14.52 9.97
C SER A 490 -19.80 13.41 10.77
N ALA A 491 -19.53 13.24 12.07
CA ALA A 491 -20.29 12.30 12.92
C ALA A 491 -21.71 12.82 13.26
N VAL A 492 -21.86 14.15 13.42
CA VAL A 492 -23.17 14.80 13.59
C VAL A 492 -23.96 14.75 12.29
N GLY A 493 -23.32 15.02 11.15
CA GLY A 493 -23.93 14.86 9.82
C GLY A 493 -24.39 13.42 9.56
N ALA A 494 -23.56 12.43 9.92
CA ALA A 494 -23.83 11.02 9.71
C ALA A 494 -25.01 10.47 10.53
N ALA A 495 -25.12 10.81 11.83
CA ALA A 495 -26.07 10.15 12.73
C ALA A 495 -26.99 11.10 13.54
N GLY A 496 -26.68 12.39 13.59
CA GLY A 496 -27.36 13.40 14.40
C GLY A 496 -26.73 13.63 15.79
N PRO A 497 -27.07 14.73 16.48
CA PRO A 497 -26.39 15.18 17.70
C PRO A 497 -26.32 14.13 18.82
N LEU A 498 -27.42 13.45 19.12
CA LEU A 498 -27.44 12.47 20.23
C LEU A 498 -26.44 11.34 19.99
N TRP A 499 -26.36 10.84 18.75
CA TRP A 499 -25.46 9.75 18.41
C TRP A 499 -24.00 10.21 18.39
N ALA A 500 -23.70 11.41 17.89
CA ALA A 500 -22.35 11.99 17.98
C ALA A 500 -21.90 12.13 19.44
N ILE A 501 -22.72 12.74 20.31
CA ILE A 501 -22.42 12.93 21.74
C ILE A 501 -22.21 11.58 22.43
N LEU A 502 -23.10 10.60 22.22
CA LEU A 502 -22.93 9.25 22.78
C LEU A 502 -21.71 8.53 22.20
N GLY A 503 -21.38 8.77 20.94
CA GLY A 503 -20.18 8.27 20.28
C GLY A 503 -18.92 8.72 21.02
N PHE A 504 -18.66 10.03 21.05
CA PHE A 504 -17.47 10.59 21.72
C PHE A 504 -17.46 10.41 23.24
N LEU A 505 -18.62 10.18 23.88
CA LEU A 505 -18.70 9.85 25.30
C LEU A 505 -18.38 8.37 25.60
N ILE A 506 -18.91 7.42 24.82
CA ILE A 506 -18.86 5.98 25.15
C ILE A 506 -17.71 5.28 24.42
N PHE A 507 -17.44 5.64 23.16
CA PHE A 507 -16.45 4.96 22.32
C PHE A 507 -15.02 4.98 22.91
N PRO A 508 -14.52 6.06 23.57
CA PRO A 508 -13.22 6.02 24.22
C PRO A 508 -13.07 4.92 25.28
N PHE A 509 -14.13 4.55 25.99
CA PHE A 509 -14.12 3.44 26.96
C PHE A 509 -14.07 2.06 26.29
N ILE A 510 -14.59 1.96 25.06
CA ILE A 510 -14.63 0.73 24.26
C ILE A 510 -13.31 0.54 23.49
N TRP A 511 -12.71 1.63 23.02
CA TRP A 511 -11.56 1.62 22.10
C TRP A 511 -10.29 2.19 22.74
N SER A 512 -10.26 3.51 22.96
CA SER A 512 -9.04 4.27 23.31
C SER A 512 -8.43 3.88 24.66
N ILE A 513 -9.25 3.60 25.68
CA ILE A 513 -8.76 3.20 27.02
C ILE A 513 -8.09 1.81 26.99
N PRO A 514 -8.72 0.74 26.45
CA PRO A 514 -8.04 -0.54 26.23
C PRO A 514 -6.71 -0.42 25.48
N GLU A 515 -6.67 0.36 24.40
CA GLU A 515 -5.47 0.59 23.58
C GLU A 515 -4.36 1.30 24.38
N ALA A 516 -4.68 2.45 25.00
CA ALA A 516 -3.72 3.23 25.77
C ALA A 516 -3.18 2.44 26.98
N LEU A 517 -3.99 1.60 27.62
CA LEU A 517 -3.56 0.73 28.72
C LEU A 517 -2.55 -0.34 28.27
N ILE A 518 -2.77 -0.94 27.10
CA ILE A 518 -1.86 -1.93 26.50
C ILE A 518 -0.55 -1.25 26.08
N THR A 519 -0.66 -0.10 25.43
CA THR A 519 0.48 0.73 25.01
C THR A 519 1.33 1.15 26.20
N ALA A 520 0.71 1.65 27.29
CA ALA A 520 1.41 2.04 28.51
C ALA A 520 2.20 0.88 29.13
N GLU A 521 1.63 -0.32 29.17
CA GLU A 521 2.33 -1.49 29.72
C GLU A 521 3.48 -1.95 28.81
N LEU A 522 3.25 -2.07 27.51
CA LEU A 522 4.27 -2.60 26.61
C LEU A 522 5.39 -1.59 26.32
N ALA A 523 5.10 -0.28 26.27
CA ALA A 523 6.11 0.77 26.12
C ALA A 523 7.00 0.91 27.37
N THR A 524 6.48 0.59 28.56
CA THR A 524 7.27 0.61 29.81
C THR A 524 8.03 -0.68 30.06
N ALA A 525 7.52 -1.84 29.61
CA ALA A 525 8.20 -3.13 29.71
C ALA A 525 9.25 -3.36 28.60
N PHE A 526 9.05 -2.79 27.41
CA PHE A 526 9.96 -2.87 26.27
C PHE A 526 10.28 -1.47 25.70
N PRO A 527 10.97 -0.60 26.45
CA PRO A 527 11.28 0.76 26.03
C PRO A 527 12.34 0.75 24.91
N GLY A 528 11.96 1.20 23.72
CA GLY A 528 12.88 1.30 22.59
C GLY A 528 12.23 1.94 21.37
N ASN A 529 13.06 2.47 20.47
CA ASN A 529 12.57 3.06 19.23
C ASN A 529 12.00 1.97 18.33
N GLY A 530 10.79 2.16 17.82
CA GLY A 530 10.03 1.15 17.07
C GLY A 530 8.80 0.57 17.78
N GLY A 531 8.64 0.76 19.11
CA GLY A 531 7.37 0.51 19.80
C GLY A 531 6.74 -0.86 19.55
N PHE A 532 5.49 -0.88 19.06
CA PHE A 532 4.74 -2.07 18.64
C PHE A 532 5.51 -3.07 17.76
N VAL A 533 6.48 -2.62 16.96
CA VAL A 533 7.36 -3.49 16.15
C VAL A 533 8.20 -4.40 17.05
N ILE A 534 8.72 -3.87 18.16
CA ILE A 534 9.49 -4.62 19.16
C ILE A 534 8.57 -5.65 19.82
N TRP A 535 7.35 -5.28 20.18
CA TRP A 535 6.43 -6.16 20.91
C TRP A 535 6.01 -7.37 20.07
N ALA A 536 5.66 -7.15 18.80
CA ALA A 536 5.36 -8.22 17.85
C ALA A 536 6.59 -9.11 17.58
N HIS A 537 7.79 -8.51 17.52
CA HIS A 537 9.05 -9.24 17.41
C HIS A 537 9.32 -10.16 18.63
N GLN A 538 9.14 -9.67 19.86
CA GLN A 538 9.35 -10.46 21.08
C GLN A 538 8.26 -11.55 21.28
N ALA A 539 7.03 -11.25 20.88
CA ALA A 539 5.91 -12.18 20.96
C ALA A 539 6.10 -13.37 19.99
N PHE A 540 6.20 -13.08 18.69
CA PHE A 540 6.05 -14.05 17.61
C PHE A 540 7.26 -14.13 16.65
N GLY A 541 8.30 -13.32 16.84
CA GLY A 541 9.57 -13.39 16.11
C GLY A 541 9.73 -12.43 14.93
N PRO A 542 10.86 -12.50 14.20
CA PRO A 542 11.25 -11.52 13.17
C PRO A 542 10.23 -11.27 12.06
N PHE A 543 9.50 -12.31 11.61
CA PHE A 543 8.50 -12.18 10.56
C PHE A 543 7.35 -11.27 10.99
N TRP A 544 6.74 -11.56 12.15
CA TRP A 544 5.61 -10.82 12.68
C TRP A 544 6.00 -9.41 13.13
N GLY A 545 7.22 -9.22 13.67
CA GLY A 545 7.78 -7.89 13.90
C GLY A 545 7.90 -7.07 12.62
N SER A 546 8.45 -7.64 11.55
CA SER A 546 8.57 -6.96 10.26
C SER A 546 7.21 -6.71 9.58
N LEU A 547 6.24 -7.60 9.76
CA LEU A 547 4.89 -7.46 9.20
C LEU A 547 4.08 -6.38 9.94
N MET A 548 4.12 -6.38 11.27
CA MET A 548 3.63 -5.29 12.13
C MET A 548 4.21 -3.95 11.67
N GLY A 549 5.54 -3.88 11.55
CA GLY A 549 6.23 -2.68 11.10
C GLY A 549 5.81 -2.25 9.70
N SER A 550 5.57 -3.19 8.79
CA SER A 550 5.08 -2.86 7.44
C SER A 550 3.67 -2.26 7.49
N TRP A 551 2.72 -2.90 8.16
CA TRP A 551 1.34 -2.42 8.27
C TRP A 551 1.25 -1.04 8.91
N LYS A 552 1.86 -0.86 10.09
CA LYS A 552 1.82 0.41 10.82
C LYS A 552 2.62 1.52 10.13
N PHE A 553 3.75 1.21 9.49
CA PHE A 553 4.50 2.22 8.72
C PHE A 553 3.70 2.71 7.52
N LEU A 554 3.13 1.78 6.74
CA LEU A 554 2.28 2.09 5.60
C LEU A 554 1.03 2.88 6.02
N THR A 555 0.45 2.54 7.16
CA THR A 555 -0.62 3.32 7.78
C THR A 555 -0.17 4.76 8.04
N GLY A 556 0.93 4.97 8.78
CA GLY A 556 1.38 6.30 9.15
C GLY A 556 1.78 7.17 7.96
N VAL A 557 2.48 6.63 6.95
CA VAL A 557 2.86 7.41 5.75
C VAL A 557 1.70 7.70 4.80
N LEU A 558 0.66 6.86 4.78
CA LEU A 558 -0.58 7.18 4.09
C LEU A 558 -1.33 8.28 4.86
N ASN A 559 -1.50 8.14 6.19
CA ASN A 559 -2.16 9.15 7.02
C ASN A 559 -1.47 10.52 6.90
N LEU A 560 -0.13 10.56 6.90
CA LEU A 560 0.68 11.75 6.65
C LEU A 560 0.43 12.44 5.31
N ALA A 561 0.02 11.71 4.29
CA ALA A 561 -0.31 12.28 2.99
C ALA A 561 -1.59 13.12 3.02
N SER A 562 -2.49 12.86 3.98
CA SER A 562 -3.76 13.57 4.10
C SER A 562 -3.61 14.99 4.64
N TYR A 563 -2.67 15.22 5.57
CA TYR A 563 -2.57 16.48 6.30
C TYR A 563 -2.13 17.68 5.43
N PRO A 564 -1.13 17.59 4.53
CA PRO A 564 -0.80 18.72 3.65
C PRO A 564 -1.98 19.08 2.75
N VAL A 565 -2.76 18.10 2.29
CA VAL A 565 -3.97 18.30 1.48
C VAL A 565 -5.05 19.01 2.29
N LEU A 566 -5.37 18.53 3.49
CA LEU A 566 -6.31 19.18 4.42
C LEU A 566 -5.91 20.63 4.72
N CYS A 567 -4.62 20.89 4.98
CA CYS A 567 -4.12 22.25 5.25
C CYS A 567 -4.34 23.18 4.04
N ILE A 568 -4.07 22.72 2.82
CA ILE A 568 -4.38 23.49 1.60
C ILE A 568 -5.90 23.62 1.38
N ASP A 569 -6.69 22.63 1.77
CA ASP A 569 -8.15 22.66 1.67
C ASP A 569 -8.81 23.60 2.68
N TYR A 570 -8.22 23.85 3.85
CA TYR A 570 -8.60 24.96 4.72
C TYR A 570 -8.13 26.31 4.15
N LEU A 571 -6.88 26.41 3.67
CA LEU A 571 -6.35 27.65 3.08
C LEU A 571 -7.11 28.11 1.83
N LYS A 572 -7.73 27.22 1.05
CA LYS A 572 -8.55 27.59 -0.12
C LYS A 572 -9.78 28.44 0.25
N LEU A 573 -10.28 28.32 1.48
CA LEU A 573 -11.44 29.07 1.99
C LEU A 573 -11.12 30.57 2.11
N VAL A 574 -9.87 30.89 2.44
CA VAL A 574 -9.34 32.26 2.56
C VAL A 574 -8.71 32.72 1.24
N PHE A 575 -8.00 31.83 0.55
CA PHE A 575 -7.24 32.12 -0.67
C PHE A 575 -7.68 31.21 -1.84
N PRO A 576 -8.67 31.63 -2.65
CA PRO A 576 -9.23 30.81 -3.75
C PRO A 576 -8.24 30.37 -4.83
N VAL A 577 -7.03 30.95 -4.87
CA VAL A 577 -5.94 30.55 -5.77
C VAL A 577 -5.51 29.08 -5.59
N PHE A 578 -5.71 28.50 -4.39
CA PHE A 578 -5.39 27.10 -4.11
C PHE A 578 -6.52 26.11 -4.47
N SER A 579 -7.60 26.59 -5.09
CA SER A 579 -8.74 25.74 -5.47
C SER A 579 -8.39 24.66 -6.49
N SER A 580 -7.52 24.94 -7.48
CA SER A 580 -7.19 23.99 -8.55
C SER A 580 -5.89 24.32 -9.29
N GLY A 581 -5.43 23.39 -10.12
CA GLY A 581 -4.31 23.59 -11.03
C GLY A 581 -2.94 23.68 -10.35
N VAL A 582 -1.98 24.27 -11.06
CA VAL A 582 -0.56 24.37 -10.66
C VAL A 582 -0.37 25.01 -9.26
N PRO A 583 -1.09 26.08 -8.86
CA PRO A 583 -0.90 26.67 -7.53
C PRO A 583 -1.24 25.71 -6.37
N ARG A 584 -2.29 24.88 -6.50
CA ARG A 584 -2.64 23.86 -5.50
C ARG A 584 -1.50 22.83 -5.34
N TYR A 585 -0.98 22.32 -6.46
CA TYR A 585 0.09 21.33 -6.44
C TYR A 585 1.41 21.88 -5.89
N ILE A 586 1.77 23.13 -6.23
CA ILE A 586 2.94 23.79 -5.64
C ILE A 586 2.74 24.00 -4.14
N ALA A 587 1.53 24.41 -3.70
CA ALA A 587 1.25 24.63 -2.29
C ALA A 587 1.36 23.35 -1.45
N VAL A 588 0.80 22.22 -1.94
CA VAL A 588 0.92 20.90 -1.30
C VAL A 588 2.39 20.44 -1.25
N LEU A 589 3.14 20.58 -2.35
CA LEU A 589 4.56 20.22 -2.40
C LEU A 589 5.39 21.04 -1.40
N VAL A 590 5.23 22.37 -1.41
CA VAL A 590 5.98 23.29 -0.54
C VAL A 590 5.62 23.10 0.93
N SER A 591 4.33 22.96 1.28
CA SER A 591 3.92 22.72 2.66
C SER A 591 4.50 21.41 3.19
N THR A 592 4.36 20.31 2.44
CA THR A 592 4.89 18.99 2.84
C THR A 592 6.42 19.03 3.08
N LEU A 593 7.17 19.73 2.21
CA LEU A 593 8.62 19.89 2.35
C LEU A 593 9.01 20.76 3.55
N VAL A 594 8.27 21.84 3.82
CA VAL A 594 8.51 22.73 4.98
C VAL A 594 8.24 22.00 6.29
N LEU A 595 7.13 21.27 6.38
CA LEU A 595 6.78 20.46 7.55
C LEU A 595 7.79 19.33 7.78
N SER A 596 8.14 18.60 6.72
CA SER A 596 9.21 17.58 6.79
C SER A 596 10.55 18.12 7.27
N PHE A 597 10.85 19.39 6.97
CA PHE A 597 12.05 20.05 7.46
C PHE A 597 11.97 20.40 8.96
N LEU A 598 10.80 20.75 9.50
CA LEU A 598 10.62 20.96 10.96
C LEU A 598 10.95 19.68 11.73
N ASN A 599 10.45 18.53 11.27
CA ASN A 599 10.77 17.22 11.83
C ASN A 599 12.28 16.89 11.82
N TYR A 600 13.02 17.39 10.84
CA TYR A 600 14.49 17.24 10.79
C TYR A 600 15.21 18.03 11.90
N THR A 601 14.64 19.13 12.41
CA THR A 601 15.28 20.03 13.40
C THR A 601 15.43 19.46 14.81
N GLY A 602 14.78 18.35 15.14
CA GLY A 602 14.97 17.65 16.42
C GLY A 602 13.68 17.37 17.17
N LEU A 603 13.50 16.13 17.64
CA LEU A 603 12.28 15.66 18.28
C LEU A 603 11.82 16.51 19.49
N ALA A 604 12.76 17.05 20.28
CA ALA A 604 12.44 17.97 21.37
C ALA A 604 11.82 19.29 20.87
N ILE A 605 12.31 19.85 19.76
CA ILE A 605 11.77 21.06 19.14
C ILE A 605 10.38 20.78 18.57
N VAL A 606 10.20 19.65 17.89
CA VAL A 606 8.89 19.16 17.42
C VAL A 606 7.90 19.05 18.57
N GLY A 607 8.30 18.46 19.71
CA GLY A 607 7.47 18.33 20.89
C GLY A 607 7.04 19.68 21.51
N TYR A 608 7.94 20.65 21.66
CA TYR A 608 7.55 22.00 22.13
C TYR A 608 6.73 22.79 21.10
N THR A 609 6.92 22.50 19.81
CA THR A 609 6.10 23.05 18.72
C THR A 609 4.68 22.50 18.81
N ALA A 610 4.50 21.20 19.05
CA ALA A 610 3.21 20.56 19.32
C ALA A 610 2.48 21.20 20.52
N VAL A 611 3.17 21.50 21.63
CA VAL A 611 2.56 22.24 22.76
C VAL A 611 1.98 23.59 22.31
N THR A 612 2.75 24.35 21.52
CA THR A 612 2.33 25.66 21.03
C THR A 612 1.15 25.55 20.06
N LEU A 613 1.22 24.61 19.11
CA LEU A 613 0.16 24.37 18.13
C LEU A 613 -1.14 23.94 18.81
N GLY A 614 -1.10 23.04 19.78
CA GLY A 614 -2.29 22.54 20.48
C GLY A 614 -2.97 23.60 21.34
N ILE A 615 -2.20 24.46 22.04
CA ILE A 615 -2.76 25.60 22.77
C ILE A 615 -3.47 26.55 21.81
N VAL A 616 -2.85 26.89 20.67
CA VAL A 616 -3.42 27.84 19.71
C VAL A 616 -4.62 27.24 18.96
N SER A 617 -4.57 25.98 18.55
CA SER A 617 -5.67 25.32 17.81
C SER A 617 -6.90 25.02 18.67
N LEU A 618 -6.73 24.73 19.96
CA LEU A 618 -7.85 24.52 20.90
C LEU A 618 -8.43 25.82 21.46
N SER A 619 -7.67 26.92 21.47
CA SER A 619 -8.14 28.21 21.99
C SER A 619 -9.43 28.78 21.35
N PRO A 620 -9.66 28.73 20.01
CA PRO A 620 -10.94 29.18 19.44
C PRO A 620 -12.13 28.33 19.88
N PHE A 621 -11.93 27.04 20.20
CA PHE A 621 -12.97 26.16 20.70
C PHE A 621 -13.31 26.39 22.17
N LEU A 622 -12.33 26.74 23.00
CA LEU A 622 -12.59 27.21 24.37
C LEU A 622 -13.46 28.48 24.34
N VAL A 623 -13.13 29.42 23.45
CA VAL A 623 -13.91 30.66 23.26
C VAL A 623 -15.30 30.36 22.70
N LEU A 624 -15.43 29.50 21.68
CA LEU A 624 -16.72 29.04 21.15
C LEU A 624 -17.59 28.44 22.25
N THR A 625 -17.02 27.57 23.07
CA THR A 625 -17.72 26.91 24.19
C THR A 625 -18.27 27.94 25.16
N LEU A 626 -17.43 28.85 25.66
CA LEU A 626 -17.83 29.86 26.64
C LEU A 626 -18.90 30.82 26.10
N VAL A 627 -18.79 31.25 24.84
CA VAL A 627 -19.79 32.14 24.20
C VAL A 627 -21.09 31.39 23.85
N SER A 628 -21.02 30.08 23.64
CA SER A 628 -22.20 29.23 23.39
C SER A 628 -23.07 29.02 24.63
N ILE A 629 -22.51 28.97 25.85
CA ILE A 629 -23.23 28.69 27.11
C ILE A 629 -24.64 29.34 27.20
N PRO A 630 -24.81 30.67 27.05
CA PRO A 630 -26.13 31.31 27.16
C PRO A 630 -27.10 30.99 26.01
N LYS A 631 -26.63 30.35 24.93
CA LYS A 631 -27.41 29.95 23.74
C LYS A 631 -27.75 28.46 23.73
N ILE A 632 -27.18 27.66 24.64
CA ILE A 632 -27.39 26.20 24.67
C ILE A 632 -28.84 25.87 25.05
N ASP A 633 -29.47 25.08 24.20
CA ASP A 633 -30.78 24.46 24.41
C ASP A 633 -30.59 22.94 24.54
N PRO A 634 -30.60 22.38 25.76
CA PRO A 634 -30.33 20.96 25.99
C PRO A 634 -31.31 20.00 25.30
N SER A 635 -32.49 20.46 24.87
CA SER A 635 -33.43 19.63 24.13
C SER A 635 -32.87 19.18 22.77
N ARG A 636 -31.94 19.95 22.19
CA ARG A 636 -31.29 19.66 20.91
C ARG A 636 -30.32 18.49 20.98
N TRP A 637 -29.69 18.26 22.14
CA TRP A 637 -28.79 17.12 22.35
C TRP A 637 -29.51 15.77 22.26
N ILE A 638 -30.81 15.72 22.56
CA ILE A 638 -31.64 14.51 22.49
C ILE A 638 -32.15 14.24 21.05
N SER A 639 -31.82 15.13 20.09
CA SER A 639 -32.19 14.96 18.70
C SER A 639 -31.55 13.71 18.07
N LEU A 640 -32.41 12.80 17.63
CA LEU A 640 -32.06 11.59 16.87
C LEU A 640 -31.69 11.89 15.40
N GLY A 641 -31.44 13.14 15.03
CA GLY A 641 -31.24 13.58 13.65
C GLY A 641 -32.51 14.13 12.99
N GLN A 642 -32.34 14.77 11.84
CA GLN A 642 -33.38 15.42 11.07
C GLN A 642 -34.31 14.39 10.40
N LYS A 643 -35.63 14.60 10.50
CA LYS A 643 -36.63 13.68 9.90
C LYS A 643 -36.46 13.63 8.38
N GLY A 644 -36.24 12.44 7.85
CA GLY A 644 -36.03 12.20 6.41
C GLY A 644 -34.57 12.01 6.01
N VAL A 645 -33.62 12.48 6.82
CA VAL A 645 -32.18 12.21 6.61
C VAL A 645 -31.87 10.79 7.07
N GLN A 646 -31.21 10.01 6.23
CA GLN A 646 -30.81 8.66 6.58
C GLN A 646 -29.49 8.67 7.35
N LYS A 647 -29.37 7.79 8.36
CA LYS A 647 -28.12 7.62 9.09
C LYS A 647 -27.10 6.83 8.27
N ASP A 648 -25.89 7.38 8.13
CA ASP A 648 -24.74 6.64 7.63
C ASP A 648 -23.90 6.13 8.81
N TRP A 649 -24.13 4.88 9.19
CA TRP A 649 -23.35 4.22 10.24
C TRP A 649 -21.90 3.94 9.82
N THR A 650 -21.61 3.81 8.53
CA THR A 650 -20.26 3.57 8.02
C THR A 650 -19.41 4.83 8.15
N LEU A 651 -19.97 6.00 7.79
CA LEU A 651 -19.32 7.30 8.07
C LEU A 651 -19.12 7.47 9.58
N PHE A 652 -20.21 7.33 10.35
CA PHE A 652 -20.19 7.56 11.80
C PHE A 652 -19.10 6.76 12.53
N PHE A 653 -18.99 5.45 12.29
CA PHE A 653 -17.96 4.63 12.93
C PHE A 653 -16.55 4.88 12.38
N ASN A 654 -16.38 5.22 11.10
CA ASN A 654 -15.05 5.59 10.58
C ASN A 654 -14.58 6.95 11.12
N THR A 655 -15.47 7.93 11.25
CA THR A 655 -15.17 9.24 11.86
C THR A 655 -14.82 9.09 13.34
N LEU A 656 -15.58 8.30 14.11
CA LEU A 656 -15.25 7.99 15.51
C LEU A 656 -13.91 7.26 15.64
N PHE A 657 -13.64 6.29 14.77
CA PHE A 657 -12.39 5.55 14.80
C PHE A 657 -11.21 6.46 14.46
N TRP A 658 -11.22 7.15 13.31
CA TRP A 658 -10.12 8.01 12.89
C TRP A 658 -9.77 9.11 13.91
N ASN A 659 -10.77 9.73 14.53
CA ASN A 659 -10.58 10.78 15.55
C ASN A 659 -10.04 10.28 16.91
N LEU A 660 -10.05 8.98 17.20
CA LEU A 660 -9.81 8.42 18.54
C LEU A 660 -8.80 7.25 18.55
N ASN A 661 -8.02 7.12 17.48
CA ASN A 661 -7.09 6.02 17.19
C ASN A 661 -5.61 6.46 17.26
N PHE A 662 -4.64 5.56 17.07
CA PHE A 662 -3.18 5.84 17.08
C PHE A 662 -2.53 6.13 18.44
N TRP A 663 -3.11 5.65 19.55
CA TRP A 663 -2.48 5.78 20.88
C TRP A 663 -1.17 5.00 20.96
N ASP A 664 -1.08 3.90 20.21
CA ASP A 664 0.12 3.08 20.09
C ASP A 664 1.30 3.79 19.40
N SER A 665 1.04 4.80 18.55
CA SER A 665 2.04 5.41 17.67
C SER A 665 3.15 6.10 18.45
N ALA A 666 2.82 6.72 19.57
CA ALA A 666 3.80 7.32 20.47
C ALA A 666 4.82 6.30 21.03
N SER A 667 4.52 4.99 21.04
CA SER A 667 5.45 3.97 21.52
C SER A 667 6.70 3.85 20.67
N THR A 668 6.64 4.28 19.40
CA THR A 668 7.79 4.34 18.49
C THR A 668 8.87 5.30 18.99
N LEU A 669 8.50 6.29 19.81
CA LEU A 669 9.37 7.31 20.40
C LEU A 669 9.91 6.93 21.79
N ALA A 670 9.54 5.76 22.34
CA ALA A 670 9.79 5.41 23.75
C ALA A 670 11.27 5.41 24.17
N GLY A 671 12.21 5.19 23.23
CA GLY A 671 13.66 5.29 23.51
C GLY A 671 14.18 6.72 23.68
N GLU A 672 13.49 7.71 23.12
CA GLU A 672 13.83 9.13 23.23
C GLU A 672 13.11 9.84 24.41
N VAL A 673 12.19 9.16 25.10
CA VAL A 673 11.46 9.70 26.26
C VAL A 673 12.34 9.72 27.52
N GLU A 674 12.20 10.76 28.32
CA GLU A 674 12.81 10.85 29.65
C GLU A 674 12.05 9.96 30.64
N GLN A 675 12.73 9.00 31.27
CA GLN A 675 12.16 8.03 32.21
C GLN A 675 10.84 7.38 31.71
N PRO A 676 10.87 6.63 30.58
CA PRO A 676 9.65 6.13 29.93
C PRO A 676 8.75 5.33 30.90
N GLN A 677 9.34 4.59 31.84
CA GLN A 677 8.63 3.83 32.88
C GLN A 677 7.63 4.65 33.72
N LYS A 678 7.87 5.96 33.88
CA LYS A 678 7.01 6.87 34.66
C LYS A 678 6.30 7.90 33.78
N THR A 679 7.02 8.49 32.85
CA THR A 679 6.53 9.59 32.01
C THR A 679 5.48 9.10 31.01
N PHE A 680 5.66 7.91 30.43
CA PHE A 680 4.84 7.41 29.34
C PHE A 680 3.38 7.10 29.77
N PRO A 681 3.10 6.40 30.89
CA PRO A 681 1.73 6.17 31.35
C PRO A 681 1.00 7.46 31.76
N ILE A 682 1.71 8.41 32.39
CA ILE A 682 1.15 9.71 32.77
C ILE A 682 0.81 10.52 31.51
N ALA A 683 1.71 10.52 30.51
CA ALA A 683 1.50 11.24 29.26
C ALA A 683 0.29 10.71 28.48
N LEU A 684 0.16 9.38 28.35
CA LEU A 684 -0.99 8.72 27.73
C LEU A 684 -2.30 9.08 28.45
N LEU A 685 -2.34 9.04 29.79
CA LEU A 685 -3.54 9.39 30.55
C LEU A 685 -3.92 10.87 30.37
N SER A 686 -2.94 11.78 30.45
CA SER A 686 -3.17 13.21 30.28
C SER A 686 -3.63 13.56 28.87
N ALA A 687 -3.05 12.95 27.84
CA ALA A 687 -3.52 13.08 26.46
C ALA A 687 -4.92 12.46 26.28
N GLY A 688 -5.19 11.31 26.90
CA GLY A 688 -6.52 10.68 26.95
C GLY A 688 -7.62 11.62 27.44
N VAL A 689 -7.40 12.25 28.58
CA VAL A 689 -8.32 13.24 29.15
C VAL A 689 -8.44 14.48 28.25
N LEU A 690 -7.32 14.97 27.71
CA LEU A 690 -7.31 16.13 26.80
C LEU A 690 -8.10 15.87 25.52
N THR A 691 -7.96 14.70 24.90
CA THR A 691 -8.70 14.31 23.69
C THR A 691 -10.19 14.12 23.97
N CYS A 692 -10.55 13.43 25.07
CA CYS A 692 -11.96 13.21 25.42
C CYS A 692 -12.70 14.52 25.72
N LEU A 693 -12.09 15.43 26.49
CA LEU A 693 -12.64 16.76 26.72
C LEU A 693 -12.59 17.63 25.46
N GLY A 694 -11.53 17.45 24.67
CA GLY A 694 -11.28 18.11 23.39
C GLY A 694 -12.47 17.96 22.46
N TYR A 695 -12.90 16.74 22.14
CA TYR A 695 -14.09 16.50 21.32
C TYR A 695 -15.40 16.83 22.05
N LEU A 696 -15.63 16.27 23.24
CA LEU A 696 -16.97 16.28 23.86
C LEU A 696 -17.47 17.69 24.21
N VAL A 697 -16.60 18.60 24.67
CA VAL A 697 -17.02 19.92 25.17
C VAL A 697 -17.46 20.86 24.03
N PRO A 698 -16.69 21.04 22.93
CA PRO A 698 -17.11 21.85 21.80
C PRO A 698 -18.27 21.23 21.02
N LEU A 699 -18.35 19.90 20.92
CA LEU A 699 -19.50 19.20 20.34
C LEU A 699 -20.82 19.55 21.05
N LEU A 700 -20.83 19.47 22.39
CA LEU A 700 -21.98 19.85 23.22
C LEU A 700 -22.34 21.33 23.05
N ALA A 701 -21.34 22.21 23.02
CA ALA A 701 -21.54 23.64 22.85
C ALA A 701 -22.15 23.99 21.48
N ALA A 702 -21.59 23.44 20.40
CA ALA A 702 -22.04 23.69 19.03
C ALA A 702 -23.45 23.13 18.78
N THR A 703 -23.67 21.83 19.06
CA THR A 703 -24.98 21.18 18.84
C THR A 703 -26.07 21.72 19.75
N GLY A 704 -25.72 22.27 20.92
CA GLY A 704 -26.65 22.94 21.82
C GLY A 704 -27.00 24.37 21.39
N ALA A 705 -26.04 25.13 20.88
CA ALA A 705 -26.22 26.57 20.60
C ALA A 705 -26.99 26.86 19.30
N ILE A 706 -26.76 26.09 18.23
CA ILE A 706 -27.41 26.32 16.92
C ILE A 706 -28.51 25.30 16.61
N PRO A 707 -29.48 25.61 15.72
CA PRO A 707 -30.43 24.62 15.20
C PRO A 707 -29.72 23.54 14.36
N LEU A 708 -30.29 22.34 14.32
CA LEU A 708 -29.76 21.24 13.51
C LEU A 708 -30.23 21.33 12.05
N CYS A 709 -29.32 21.67 11.15
CA CYS A 709 -29.43 21.41 9.71
C CYS A 709 -28.44 20.28 9.37
N GLN A 710 -28.89 19.03 9.38
CA GLN A 710 -27.97 17.87 9.42
C GLN A 710 -27.08 17.75 8.16
N GLU A 711 -27.54 18.24 7.02
CA GLU A 711 -26.79 18.22 5.75
C GLU A 711 -25.57 19.17 5.75
N ASP A 712 -25.56 20.20 6.61
CA ASP A 712 -24.46 21.16 6.67
C ASP A 712 -23.28 20.69 7.54
N TRP A 713 -23.48 19.67 8.39
CA TRP A 713 -22.48 19.15 9.33
C TRP A 713 -21.45 18.25 8.63
N THR A 714 -20.60 18.88 7.83
CA THR A 714 -19.43 18.30 7.18
C THR A 714 -18.14 18.98 7.69
N ASP A 715 -16.98 18.49 7.25
CA ASP A 715 -15.68 18.99 7.67
C ASP A 715 -15.55 20.53 7.50
N GLY A 716 -15.12 21.21 8.57
CA GLY A 716 -14.98 22.67 8.62
C GLY A 716 -16.25 23.43 9.02
N TYR A 717 -17.39 22.75 9.24
CA TYR A 717 -18.63 23.40 9.65
C TYR A 717 -18.50 24.15 10.99
N PHE A 718 -17.59 23.76 11.89
CA PHE A 718 -17.33 24.54 13.12
C PHE A 718 -16.95 26.00 12.86
N ALA A 719 -16.31 26.32 11.73
CA ALA A 719 -16.03 27.70 11.36
C ALA A 719 -17.32 28.49 11.08
N HIS A 720 -18.34 27.83 10.51
CA HIS A 720 -19.66 28.43 10.32
C HIS A 720 -20.47 28.49 11.62
N VAL A 721 -20.37 27.47 12.50
CA VAL A 721 -20.93 27.55 13.86
C VAL A 721 -20.34 28.74 14.62
N ALA A 722 -19.04 28.96 14.55
CA ALA A 722 -18.36 30.11 15.12
C ALA A 722 -18.87 31.45 14.54
N GLU A 723 -19.12 31.52 13.23
CA GLU A 723 -19.73 32.69 12.59
C GLU A 723 -21.13 32.99 13.14
N MET A 724 -21.97 31.97 13.32
CA MET A 724 -23.33 32.11 13.88
C MET A 724 -23.35 32.41 15.38
N VAL A 725 -22.41 31.85 16.15
CA VAL A 725 -22.36 32.01 17.61
C VAL A 725 -21.73 33.36 18.01
N ALA A 726 -20.60 33.74 17.41
CA ALA A 726 -19.78 34.87 17.87
C ALA A 726 -19.41 35.88 16.76
N GLY A 727 -19.57 35.51 15.49
CA GLY A 727 -19.27 36.36 14.32
C GLY A 727 -17.95 36.02 13.62
N LYS A 728 -17.68 36.76 12.53
CA LYS A 728 -16.62 36.46 11.55
C LYS A 728 -15.20 36.39 12.11
N TRP A 729 -14.90 37.06 13.22
CA TRP A 729 -13.58 37.00 13.85
C TRP A 729 -13.28 35.60 14.41
N LEU A 730 -14.28 34.95 15.04
CA LEU A 730 -14.10 33.60 15.57
C LEU A 730 -14.07 32.56 14.45
N LYS A 731 -14.79 32.78 13.34
CA LYS A 731 -14.67 31.98 12.11
C LYS A 731 -13.23 31.93 11.59
N ILE A 732 -12.63 33.10 11.34
CA ILE A 732 -11.26 33.19 10.80
C ILE A 732 -10.24 32.57 11.77
N TRP A 733 -10.44 32.75 13.08
CA TRP A 733 -9.61 32.10 14.10
C TRP A 733 -9.80 30.57 14.11
N MET A 734 -11.02 30.08 13.90
CA MET A 734 -11.32 28.65 13.79
C MET A 734 -10.67 28.03 12.54
N GLU A 735 -10.76 28.69 11.39
CA GLU A 735 -10.11 28.28 10.13
C GLU A 735 -8.58 28.28 10.25
N ALA A 736 -7.99 29.29 10.89
CA ALA A 736 -6.56 29.32 11.18
C ALA A 736 -6.13 28.23 12.18
N GLY A 737 -6.95 27.97 13.21
CA GLY A 737 -6.74 26.89 14.18
C GLY A 737 -6.80 25.50 13.53
N ALA A 738 -7.66 25.31 12.52
CA ALA A 738 -7.72 24.08 11.73
C ALA A 738 -6.44 23.85 10.93
N CYS A 739 -5.90 24.89 10.28
CA CYS A 739 -4.59 24.78 9.63
C CYS A 739 -3.47 24.40 10.63
N LEU A 740 -3.45 25.02 11.82
CA LEU A 740 -2.44 24.78 12.84
C LEU A 740 -2.56 23.39 13.49
N SER A 741 -3.78 22.86 13.66
CA SER A 741 -3.97 21.48 14.17
C SER A 741 -3.45 20.44 13.18
N VAL A 742 -3.72 20.64 11.89
CA VAL A 742 -3.25 19.75 10.82
C VAL A 742 -1.72 19.77 10.68
N ILE A 743 -1.07 20.90 10.95
CA ILE A 743 0.39 20.99 11.11
C ILE A 743 0.85 20.12 12.30
N GLY A 744 0.17 20.22 13.46
CA GLY A 744 0.49 19.40 14.64
C GLY A 744 0.38 17.90 14.39
N LEU A 745 -0.71 17.46 13.75
CA LEU A 745 -0.95 16.08 13.32
C LEU A 745 0.19 15.55 12.43
N TYR A 746 0.60 16.34 11.43
CA TYR A 746 1.71 15.96 10.55
C TYR A 746 3.05 15.87 11.29
N GLU A 747 3.34 16.83 12.15
CA GLU A 747 4.60 16.88 12.90
C GLU A 747 4.76 15.68 13.86
N ALA A 748 3.69 15.30 14.57
CA ALA A 748 3.70 14.12 15.44
C ALA A 748 3.87 12.83 14.61
N GLN A 749 2.94 12.57 13.69
CA GLN A 749 2.91 11.32 12.94
C GLN A 749 4.19 11.09 12.11
N LEU A 750 4.85 12.14 11.60
CA LEU A 750 6.12 12.02 10.89
C LEU A 750 7.27 11.64 11.82
N SER A 751 7.26 12.13 13.06
CA SER A 751 8.19 11.68 14.10
C SER A 751 7.97 10.19 14.40
N SER A 752 6.72 9.76 14.61
CA SER A 752 6.41 8.33 14.81
C SER A 752 6.91 7.46 13.65
N CYS A 753 6.56 7.78 12.41
CA CYS A 753 7.04 7.04 11.22
C CYS A 753 8.57 6.99 11.14
N ALA A 754 9.25 8.11 11.41
CA ALA A 754 10.70 8.19 11.29
C ALA A 754 11.43 7.36 12.36
N TYR A 755 10.95 7.39 13.61
CA TYR A 755 11.50 6.60 14.72
C TYR A 755 11.09 5.12 14.65
N GLN A 756 9.94 4.81 14.03
CA GLN A 756 9.55 3.44 13.70
C GLN A 756 10.54 2.79 12.72
N VAL A 757 10.88 3.47 11.63
CA VAL A 757 11.83 2.99 10.62
C VAL A 757 13.25 2.84 11.20
N LEU A 758 13.66 3.77 12.08
CA LEU A 758 14.89 3.63 12.87
C LEU A 758 14.88 2.34 13.69
N GLY A 759 13.80 2.09 14.44
CA GLY A 759 13.62 0.84 15.20
C GLY A 759 13.65 -0.43 14.34
N MET A 760 13.04 -0.39 13.15
CA MET A 760 13.10 -1.49 12.18
C MET A 760 14.52 -1.71 11.62
N ALA A 761 15.36 -0.68 11.52
CA ALA A 761 16.76 -0.80 11.16
C ALA A 761 17.61 -1.36 12.32
N ASP A 762 17.32 -0.95 13.56
CA ASP A 762 17.99 -1.44 14.77
C ASP A 762 17.67 -2.92 15.07
N LEU A 763 16.43 -3.35 14.83
CA LEU A 763 16.03 -4.76 14.85
C LEU A 763 16.60 -5.57 13.66
N GLY A 764 17.22 -4.91 12.68
CA GLY A 764 17.80 -5.55 11.50
C GLY A 764 16.78 -6.08 10.49
N PHE A 765 15.55 -5.55 10.49
CA PHE A 765 14.54 -5.78 9.43
C PHE A 765 14.83 -4.90 8.22
N LEU A 766 15.33 -3.69 8.45
CA LEU A 766 15.84 -2.78 7.42
C LEU A 766 17.38 -2.71 7.45
N PRO A 767 18.03 -2.43 6.32
CA PRO A 767 19.46 -2.14 6.26
C PRO A 767 19.86 -0.98 7.18
N GLN A 768 21.10 -1.04 7.70
CA GLN A 768 21.65 -0.07 8.66
C GLN A 768 21.56 1.40 8.18
N PHE A 769 21.55 1.64 6.86
CA PHE A 769 21.45 3.00 6.32
C PHE A 769 20.13 3.71 6.68
N PHE A 770 19.03 2.97 6.93
CA PHE A 770 17.76 3.56 7.39
C PHE A 770 17.84 4.08 8.83
N GLY A 771 18.76 3.56 9.65
CA GLY A 771 19.00 4.01 11.02
C GLY A 771 19.98 5.17 11.15
N VAL A 772 20.43 5.78 10.04
CA VAL A 772 21.42 6.86 10.08
C VAL A 772 20.81 8.14 10.66
N ARG A 773 21.32 8.57 11.81
CA ARG A 773 20.97 9.84 12.46
C ARG A 773 21.77 11.03 11.89
N SER A 774 21.16 12.21 11.91
CA SER A 774 21.79 13.48 11.50
C SER A 774 22.85 13.93 12.51
N LYS A 775 24.00 14.41 12.03
CA LYS A 775 25.08 14.95 12.86
C LYS A 775 24.70 16.24 13.62
N TRP A 776 23.67 16.95 13.16
CA TRP A 776 23.28 18.24 13.72
C TRP A 776 22.22 18.10 14.80
N PHE A 777 21.18 17.29 14.55
CA PHE A 777 19.97 17.21 15.37
C PHE A 777 19.69 15.81 15.94
N ASN A 778 20.54 14.81 15.65
CA ASN A 778 20.39 13.42 16.09
C ASN A 778 19.08 12.71 15.64
N THR A 779 18.42 13.25 14.61
CA THR A 779 17.16 12.75 14.00
C THR A 779 17.44 11.72 12.90
N PRO A 780 16.60 10.69 12.71
CA PRO A 780 16.77 9.68 11.66
C PRO A 780 16.39 10.24 10.28
N TRP A 781 17.27 11.07 9.70
CA TRP A 781 16.97 11.86 8.50
C TRP A 781 16.61 11.02 7.25
N VAL A 782 17.15 9.81 7.13
CA VAL A 782 16.80 8.89 6.04
C VAL A 782 15.35 8.42 6.18
N ALA A 783 14.93 8.12 7.41
CA ALA A 783 13.58 7.70 7.72
C ALA A 783 12.56 8.84 7.50
N ILE A 784 12.92 10.06 7.89
CA ILE A 784 12.14 11.28 7.57
C ILE A 784 11.99 11.39 6.05
N LEU A 785 13.10 11.43 5.30
CA LEU A 785 13.08 11.58 3.83
C LEU A 785 12.24 10.51 3.13
N VAL A 786 12.36 9.24 3.54
CA VAL A 786 11.57 8.13 2.98
C VAL A 786 10.09 8.31 3.28
N SER A 787 9.73 8.68 4.52
CA SER A 787 8.35 8.95 4.92
C SER A 787 7.76 10.13 4.14
N THR A 788 8.50 11.24 4.02
CA THR A 788 8.14 12.42 3.21
C THR A 788 7.92 12.08 1.74
N VAL A 789 8.80 11.28 1.12
CA VAL A 789 8.67 10.90 -0.30
C VAL A 789 7.44 10.02 -0.53
N ILE A 790 7.14 9.10 0.38
CA ILE A 790 5.94 8.27 0.29
C ILE A 790 4.67 9.12 0.54
N ALA A 791 4.69 9.99 1.56
CA ALA A 791 3.59 10.91 1.83
C ALA A 791 3.32 11.86 0.64
N LEU A 792 4.36 12.41 0.00
CA LEU A 792 4.23 13.22 -1.23
C LEU A 792 3.61 12.45 -2.39
N ALA A 793 3.94 11.17 -2.56
CA ALA A 793 3.29 10.32 -3.56
C ALA A 793 1.81 10.04 -3.20
N GLY A 794 1.53 9.86 -1.90
CA GLY A 794 0.18 9.71 -1.37
C GLY A 794 -0.68 10.98 -1.44
N CYS A 795 -0.10 12.18 -1.41
CA CYS A 795 -0.82 13.49 -1.33
C CYS A 795 -1.76 13.77 -2.50
N TYR A 796 -1.73 12.91 -3.52
CA TYR A 796 -2.66 12.99 -4.63
C TYR A 796 -3.90 12.12 -4.38
N MET A 797 -3.78 10.97 -3.68
CA MET A 797 -4.87 10.02 -3.41
C MET A 797 -6.03 10.65 -2.62
N ASP A 798 -7.19 9.99 -2.52
CA ASP A 798 -8.34 10.61 -1.85
C ASP A 798 -8.02 10.76 -0.39
N PHE A 799 -8.56 11.82 0.19
CA PHE A 799 -8.60 11.92 1.63
C PHE A 799 -9.17 10.66 2.29
N ALA A 800 -10.37 10.19 1.92
CA ALA A 800 -11.07 9.25 2.79
C ALA A 800 -10.70 7.75 2.59
N ASP A 801 -9.91 7.35 1.58
CA ASP A 801 -9.26 6.00 1.50
C ASP A 801 -7.75 6.02 1.33
N ILE A 802 -7.14 7.19 1.43
CA ILE A 802 -6.13 7.29 2.47
C ILE A 802 -6.77 6.82 3.80
N ILE A 803 -7.79 7.48 4.37
CA ILE A 803 -8.34 7.13 5.70
C ILE A 803 -8.83 5.67 5.82
N SER A 804 -9.59 5.13 4.87
CA SER A 804 -10.11 3.75 4.96
C SER A 804 -9.03 2.68 4.76
N SER A 805 -8.03 2.92 3.90
CA SER A 805 -6.88 2.00 3.79
C SER A 805 -5.97 2.08 5.02
N VAL A 806 -5.80 3.28 5.57
CA VAL A 806 -5.16 3.56 6.86
C VAL A 806 -5.87 2.78 7.98
N ASN A 807 -7.18 2.96 8.15
CA ASN A 807 -7.99 2.27 9.16
C ASN A 807 -7.91 0.73 9.02
N PHE A 808 -7.93 0.20 7.80
CA PHE A 808 -7.83 -1.24 7.55
C PHE A 808 -6.44 -1.81 7.89
N LEU A 809 -5.36 -1.19 7.41
CA LEU A 809 -3.98 -1.61 7.71
C LEU A 809 -3.66 -1.46 9.20
N TYR A 810 -4.14 -0.39 9.82
CA TYR A 810 -4.03 -0.19 11.26
C TYR A 810 -4.75 -1.29 12.03
N SER A 811 -5.94 -1.68 11.60
CA SER A 811 -6.72 -2.77 12.22
C SER A 811 -5.97 -4.10 12.20
N LEU A 812 -5.31 -4.45 11.09
CA LEU A 812 -4.43 -5.63 11.01
C LEU A 812 -3.27 -5.55 12.02
N GLY A 813 -2.63 -4.38 12.13
CA GLY A 813 -1.60 -4.12 13.14
C GLY A 813 -2.12 -4.32 14.56
N MET A 814 -3.24 -3.68 14.92
CA MET A 814 -3.82 -3.77 16.26
C MET A 814 -4.25 -5.18 16.66
N LEU A 815 -4.83 -5.96 15.75
CA LEU A 815 -5.16 -7.36 16.02
C LEU A 815 -3.90 -8.18 16.38
N LEU A 816 -2.80 -7.95 15.66
CA LEU A 816 -1.50 -8.55 15.98
C LEU A 816 -0.90 -8.00 17.28
N GLU A 817 -1.17 -6.75 17.63
CA GLU A 817 -0.69 -6.10 18.85
C GLU A 817 -1.40 -6.63 20.10
N PHE A 818 -2.74 -6.71 20.07
CA PHE A 818 -3.54 -7.34 21.12
C PHE A 818 -3.16 -8.83 21.30
N ALA A 819 -2.92 -9.55 20.19
CA ALA A 819 -2.39 -10.91 20.25
C ALA A 819 -0.98 -10.94 20.89
N SER A 820 -0.11 -9.99 20.56
CA SER A 820 1.25 -9.89 21.12
C SER A 820 1.21 -9.59 22.62
N PHE A 821 0.35 -8.67 23.06
CA PHE A 821 0.12 -8.34 24.47
C PHE A 821 -0.30 -9.56 25.29
N LEU A 822 -1.38 -10.24 24.86
CA LEU A 822 -1.91 -11.42 25.55
C LEU A 822 -0.90 -12.59 25.55
N TRP A 823 -0.16 -12.75 24.45
CA TRP A 823 0.87 -13.78 24.33
C TRP A 823 2.08 -13.49 25.23
N LEU A 824 2.58 -12.26 25.26
CA LEU A 824 3.68 -11.85 26.16
C LEU A 824 3.26 -11.95 27.63
N ARG A 825 2.02 -11.64 27.97
CA ARG A 825 1.45 -11.85 29.32
C ARG A 825 1.46 -13.32 29.75
N ARG A 826 1.29 -14.27 28.82
CA ARG A 826 1.33 -15.71 29.08
C ARG A 826 2.75 -16.30 29.05
N LYS A 827 3.57 -15.89 28.07
CA LYS A 827 4.90 -16.45 27.78
C LYS A 827 6.00 -15.86 28.68
N MET A 828 5.87 -14.59 29.07
CA MET A 828 6.84 -13.86 29.90
C MET A 828 6.12 -13.23 31.11
N PRO A 829 5.69 -14.06 32.09
CA PRO A 829 4.99 -13.59 33.28
C PRO A 829 5.90 -12.94 34.34
N SER A 830 7.20 -13.23 34.29
CA SER A 830 8.23 -12.82 35.26
C SER A 830 9.08 -11.62 34.82
N ILE A 831 8.84 -11.05 33.64
CA ILE A 831 9.46 -9.79 33.23
C ILE A 831 8.96 -8.65 34.12
N ASP A 832 9.84 -7.71 34.46
CA ASP A 832 9.42 -6.48 35.13
C ASP A 832 8.44 -5.68 34.24
N ARG A 833 7.41 -5.11 34.87
CA ARG A 833 6.34 -4.35 34.21
C ARG A 833 6.04 -3.12 35.04
N PRO A 834 6.83 -2.03 34.88
CA PRO A 834 6.75 -0.83 35.72
C PRO A 834 5.35 -0.20 35.74
N PHE A 835 4.66 -0.22 34.60
CA PHE A 835 3.22 -0.10 34.53
C PHE A 835 2.63 -1.46 34.15
N ARG A 836 1.56 -1.88 34.84
CA ARG A 836 0.89 -3.17 34.63
C ARG A 836 -0.62 -2.99 34.71
N VAL A 837 -1.33 -3.35 33.64
CA VAL A 837 -2.80 -3.32 33.62
C VAL A 837 -3.35 -4.22 34.75
N PRO A 838 -4.22 -3.71 35.64
CA PRO A 838 -4.65 -4.38 36.88
C PRO A 838 -5.76 -5.41 36.64
N MET A 839 -5.58 -6.28 35.63
CA MET A 839 -6.51 -7.34 35.29
C MET A 839 -5.80 -8.69 35.14
N GLY A 840 -6.48 -9.77 35.55
CA GLY A 840 -6.05 -11.14 35.27
C GLY A 840 -6.24 -11.51 33.80
N LEU A 841 -5.58 -12.57 33.34
CA LEU A 841 -5.58 -12.96 31.92
C LEU A 841 -6.99 -13.11 31.30
N PRO A 842 -8.02 -13.68 31.97
CA PRO A 842 -9.38 -13.71 31.43
C PRO A 842 -10.00 -12.32 31.23
N GLY A 843 -9.75 -11.39 32.15
CA GLY A 843 -10.21 -9.99 32.04
C GLY A 843 -9.50 -9.26 30.90
N LEU A 844 -8.19 -9.48 30.73
CA LEU A 844 -7.43 -8.94 29.60
C LEU A 844 -7.93 -9.49 28.26
N ILE A 845 -8.30 -10.78 28.18
CA ILE A 845 -8.89 -11.36 26.96
C ILE A 845 -10.21 -10.66 26.61
N ILE A 846 -11.10 -10.43 27.60
CA ILE A 846 -12.36 -9.71 27.38
C ILE A 846 -12.09 -8.25 26.96
N MET A 847 -11.15 -7.58 27.63
CA MET A 847 -10.75 -6.20 27.32
C MET A 847 -10.20 -6.06 25.90
N CYS A 848 -9.44 -7.03 25.38
CA CYS A 848 -8.98 -7.02 23.99
C CYS A 848 -10.05 -7.47 22.99
N LEU A 849 -10.96 -8.37 23.38
CA LEU A 849 -11.96 -8.96 22.50
C LEU A 849 -12.94 -7.91 21.97
N ILE A 850 -13.41 -6.99 22.83
CA ILE A 850 -14.38 -5.96 22.44
C ILE A 850 -13.82 -5.01 21.35
N PRO A 851 -12.63 -4.37 21.54
CA PRO A 851 -11.90 -3.69 20.47
C PRO A 851 -11.66 -4.57 19.24
N SER A 852 -11.27 -5.84 19.41
CA SER A 852 -10.99 -6.74 18.28
C SER A 852 -12.23 -7.00 17.41
N VAL A 853 -13.41 -7.15 18.01
CA VAL A 853 -14.68 -7.28 17.27
C VAL A 853 -14.99 -5.98 16.52
N PHE A 854 -14.72 -4.81 17.11
CA PHE A 854 -14.87 -3.54 16.42
C PHE A 854 -13.90 -3.38 15.24
N LEU A 855 -12.62 -3.79 15.39
CA LEU A 855 -11.66 -3.79 14.29
C LEU A 855 -12.08 -4.72 13.14
N VAL A 856 -12.57 -5.91 13.46
CA VAL A 856 -13.12 -6.84 12.46
C VAL A 856 -14.36 -6.22 11.78
N TYR A 857 -15.19 -5.48 12.50
CA TYR A 857 -16.31 -4.72 11.91
C TYR A 857 -15.81 -3.61 10.97
N VAL A 858 -14.86 -2.77 11.38
CA VAL A 858 -14.26 -1.72 10.54
C VAL A 858 -13.67 -2.32 9.26
N MET A 859 -12.95 -3.45 9.38
CA MET A 859 -12.44 -4.18 8.22
C MET A 859 -13.56 -4.82 7.36
N ALA A 860 -14.66 -5.28 7.96
CA ALA A 860 -15.77 -5.91 7.23
C ALA A 860 -16.66 -4.92 6.47
N VAL A 861 -16.82 -3.69 7.00
CA VAL A 861 -17.53 -2.59 6.32
C VAL A 861 -16.60 -1.73 5.47
N ALA A 862 -15.29 -1.89 5.62
CA ALA A 862 -14.35 -1.51 4.59
C ALA A 862 -14.69 -2.26 3.31
N THR A 863 -14.08 -1.82 2.24
CA THR A 863 -14.76 -1.86 0.96
C THR A 863 -13.85 -2.49 -0.09
N ARG A 864 -14.43 -3.07 -1.16
CA ARG A 864 -13.66 -3.86 -2.16
C ARG A 864 -12.29 -3.22 -2.56
N THR A 865 -12.18 -2.03 -3.19
CA THR A 865 -10.87 -1.39 -3.50
C THR A 865 -9.95 -1.10 -2.29
N VAL A 866 -10.48 -0.99 -1.05
CA VAL A 866 -9.72 -0.72 0.18
C VAL A 866 -9.07 -1.99 0.72
N TYR A 867 -9.78 -3.12 0.83
CA TYR A 867 -9.06 -4.36 1.14
C TYR A 867 -8.06 -4.62 0.02
N MET A 868 -8.41 -4.37 -1.24
CA MET A 868 -7.57 -4.66 -2.41
C MET A 868 -6.22 -3.91 -2.30
N VAL A 869 -6.22 -2.60 -1.98
CA VAL A 869 -4.98 -1.86 -1.66
C VAL A 869 -4.33 -2.35 -0.36
N SER A 870 -5.07 -2.59 0.71
CA SER A 870 -4.50 -3.05 1.99
C SER A 870 -3.85 -4.43 1.88
N PHE A 871 -4.40 -5.25 1.00
CA PHE A 871 -3.97 -6.58 0.65
C PHE A 871 -2.66 -6.52 -0.18
N ILE A 872 -2.60 -5.68 -1.23
CA ILE A 872 -1.36 -5.34 -1.95
C ILE A 872 -0.26 -5.00 -0.96
N LEU A 873 -0.60 -4.13 -0.01
CA LEU A 873 0.33 -3.50 0.89
C LEU A 873 0.83 -4.49 1.95
N THR A 874 -0.05 -5.37 2.41
CA THR A 874 0.29 -6.55 3.22
C THR A 874 1.27 -7.48 2.48
N VAL A 875 0.96 -7.78 1.22
CA VAL A 875 1.76 -8.60 0.32
C VAL A 875 3.15 -7.99 0.08
N LEU A 876 3.20 -6.69 -0.16
CA LEU A 876 4.43 -5.90 -0.24
C LEU A 876 5.26 -6.02 1.04
N GLY A 877 4.64 -5.89 2.22
CA GLY A 877 5.31 -6.08 3.51
C GLY A 877 5.89 -7.49 3.71
N ILE A 878 5.09 -8.53 3.47
CA ILE A 878 5.51 -9.94 3.57
C ILE A 878 6.74 -10.21 2.70
N LEU A 879 6.71 -9.70 1.46
CA LEU A 879 7.73 -10.01 0.48
C LEU A 879 8.96 -9.11 0.58
N TRP A 880 8.78 -7.87 1.05
CA TRP A 880 9.87 -7.01 1.48
C TRP A 880 10.68 -7.67 2.59
N TYR A 881 10.03 -8.32 3.57
CA TYR A 881 10.72 -9.12 4.58
C TYR A 881 11.55 -10.26 3.96
N PHE A 882 10.98 -11.05 3.04
CA PHE A 882 11.75 -12.12 2.37
C PHE A 882 12.88 -11.59 1.50
N PHE A 883 12.67 -10.45 0.82
CA PHE A 883 13.70 -9.76 0.03
C PHE A 883 14.83 -9.24 0.91
N MET A 884 14.53 -8.62 2.05
CA MET A 884 15.54 -8.16 3.01
C MET A 884 16.30 -9.32 3.65
N LYS A 885 15.61 -10.43 3.96
CA LYS A 885 16.24 -11.67 4.41
C LYS A 885 17.19 -12.26 3.35
N PHE A 886 16.83 -12.18 2.07
CA PHE A 886 17.69 -12.58 0.96
C PHE A 886 18.90 -11.64 0.79
N CYS A 887 18.70 -10.31 0.88
CA CYS A 887 19.79 -9.34 0.84
C CYS A 887 20.77 -9.54 2.01
N LYS A 888 20.27 -9.86 3.22
CA LYS A 888 21.08 -10.19 4.40
C LYS A 888 21.86 -11.50 4.19
N SER A 889 21.23 -12.56 3.68
CA SER A 889 21.91 -13.85 3.43
C SER A 889 22.94 -13.80 2.31
N ARG A 890 22.80 -12.87 1.35
CA ARG A 890 23.77 -12.62 0.27
C ARG A 890 24.82 -11.57 0.61
N MET A 891 24.81 -11.00 1.81
CA MET A 891 25.69 -9.90 2.24
C MET A 891 25.67 -8.69 1.27
N TRP A 892 24.53 -8.42 0.64
CA TRP A 892 24.37 -7.32 -0.31
C TRP A 892 24.25 -5.95 0.36
N LEU A 893 23.79 -5.93 1.61
CA LEU A 893 23.56 -4.75 2.43
C LEU A 893 23.97 -5.06 3.87
N GLN A 894 24.48 -4.06 4.59
CA GLN A 894 24.76 -4.17 6.02
C GLN A 894 23.46 -4.00 6.82
N PHE A 895 23.30 -4.81 7.85
CA PHE A 895 22.19 -4.79 8.80
C PHE A 895 22.77 -4.82 10.21
N ASN A 896 22.10 -4.18 11.17
CA ASN A 896 22.47 -4.35 12.58
C ASN A 896 22.27 -5.83 12.98
N ASN A 897 23.28 -6.41 13.62
CA ASN A 897 23.23 -7.78 14.15
C ASN A 897 22.72 -7.74 15.60
N THR A 898 21.42 -7.97 15.76
CA THR A 898 20.74 -7.97 17.06
C THR A 898 21.29 -9.01 18.05
N ARG A 899 21.98 -10.07 17.57
CA ARG A 899 22.62 -11.08 18.43
C ARG A 899 23.86 -10.57 19.15
N GLU A 900 24.82 -9.99 18.43
CA GLU A 900 26.07 -9.52 19.02
C GLU A 900 25.83 -8.39 20.02
N LYS A 901 24.82 -7.55 19.80
CA LYS A 901 24.51 -6.42 20.69
C LYS A 901 23.82 -6.83 21.99
N LEU A 902 22.90 -7.80 21.94
CA LEU A 902 22.19 -8.29 23.13
C LEU A 902 23.06 -9.17 24.02
N GLU A 903 24.06 -9.85 23.48
CA GLU A 903 25.06 -10.56 24.31
C GLU A 903 26.00 -9.56 25.00
N TYR A 904 26.44 -8.49 24.31
CA TYR A 904 27.29 -7.44 24.88
C TYR A 904 26.59 -6.66 26.01
N ASP A 905 25.37 -6.17 25.78
CA ASP A 905 24.55 -5.44 26.78
C ASP A 905 24.06 -6.34 27.95
N SER A 906 24.43 -7.63 27.95
CA SER A 906 24.14 -8.59 29.05
C SER A 906 25.38 -9.11 29.78
N LEU A 907 26.56 -8.66 29.33
CA LEU A 907 27.88 -8.99 29.88
C LEU A 907 28.59 -7.75 30.50
N GLU A 908 28.01 -6.56 30.32
CA GLU A 908 28.26 -5.33 31.11
C GLU A 908 27.22 -5.17 32.24
#